data_AF-A0A6I3CC11-F1
#
_entry.id   AF-A0A6I3CC11-F1
#
_cell.length_a   1.000
_cell.length_b   1.000
_cell.length_c   1.000
_cell.angle_alpha   90.00
_cell.angle_beta   90.00
_cell.angle_gamma   90.00
#
_symmetry.space_group_name_H-M   'P 1'
#
loop_
_entity.id
_entity.type
_entity.pdbx_description
1 polymer ?
#
loop_
_entity_poly.entity_id
_entity_poly.type
_entity_poly.pdbx_seq_one_letter_code
_entity_poly.pdbx_strand_id
1 'polypeptide(L)'
;CVYCGGQHQRPSDVRECWQRAEGTGAEVSAVPAVPAALPLSVPSKASSKAFVQWARSGPSQLGRGIVLCAGAEIPPEWSGASRIVIDQAVLGDAHATVLELAAHAAAGRRIVVELAQGVVHSFREPAHSATSLPPYQLGPRFTFALDLLHHLVWSNAIDATAEQPHWPLIDAAIALGATAVHDGPGDVELPDGSRVWLDGGPARCCEPIDGLAVLHAVAIEHGSLVVPVGADATIELAPDQRAAVLHSGGAARIIAPAGSGKTRVLTERARHLVNAWRLPPSAASLVAFNKRAQEEMQARTDDLRGLRVRTLNAIALAIVNGSAPFARQSRNYRTIDEIDVRRIIGRLVQFPRKRNTDPVATWIEALSMVRLGLRSPADVEAIYDGDVAGFAAFWPKYRAVLEAEGAIDFDDQIYRALELLLADAETRRVAQRACRLLLVDEFQDLTPAHVLLVRLLSAPNFSVFGVGDDDQTIYGYSGADPAWLIDFESLFPNAGMHPLEVNYRCPGDVVQAADRLVRHNRRRVAKVIRAARPDTQGLRVVAAADALGATVAAVRAALEAGTDTADIAVLTRVNALLAPVQLGLSAAGIAVSGGVGAEFCERTAIRAALAWVRLAVADPARLDPSDLAEALRRPSRSLHPNVATWAGEQSSVDGLRRLAGRANNERDAQRVNEFADDIERMQLVARHGDTARILRTLSDDVGLGASISTIDDSRRGMNRAAQNDDLVSLAQLATLQPDPRLLSGWLRQQLSQPRGAGGVALATVHRVKGQEWPVVVLHHVEADQYPHRLAEDLEEERRVFHVALTRGREQVTVIVGAKPSPFVDEMRNEPPPPTAPVLVTPVLRARDTSRSAAAASGSASPARDSPFIKGAVLAAPGLVIIDSGQEWIIESLDGGHAVARLGTLTRRFAAGAKVATAGRQSGPLRIAEPDGPSAASIRAHDLLRQTRDRLRNGKPAYVVFDDATLERIALALPTTLNALHGIAGIGPAKLEQYGDAVLLAIEDALIEPVLT
;
A
#
# COMPACT_ATOMS: atom_id res chain seq x y z
N CYS A 1 7.06 -38.89 -16.40
CA CYS A 1 6.45 -38.20 -17.56
C CYS A 1 4.96 -38.13 -17.32
N VAL A 2 4.36 -36.94 -17.36
CA VAL A 2 2.93 -36.74 -17.08
C VAL A 2 2.01 -37.26 -18.19
N TYR A 3 2.54 -37.54 -19.38
CA TYR A 3 1.76 -38.03 -20.52
C TYR A 3 1.63 -39.56 -20.54
N CYS A 4 2.67 -40.31 -20.17
CA CYS A 4 2.65 -41.79 -20.15
C CYS A 4 2.72 -42.41 -18.75
N GLY A 5 2.87 -41.62 -17.69
CA GLY A 5 3.05 -42.10 -16.32
C GLY A 5 4.43 -42.73 -16.01
N GLY A 6 5.28 -42.99 -17.00
CA GLY A 6 6.60 -43.63 -16.83
C GLY A 6 7.76 -42.68 -16.51
N GLN A 7 8.89 -43.22 -16.03
CA GLN A 7 10.16 -42.49 -15.88
C GLN A 7 10.99 -42.55 -17.18
N HIS A 8 11.60 -41.42 -17.55
CA HIS A 8 12.48 -41.31 -18.71
C HIS A 8 13.86 -40.85 -18.27
N GLN A 9 14.92 -41.40 -18.89
CA GLN A 9 16.29 -41.10 -18.49
C GLN A 9 16.78 -39.74 -18.96
N ARG A 10 16.23 -39.18 -20.05
CA ARG A 10 16.62 -37.87 -20.58
C ARG A 10 15.42 -36.97 -20.86
N PRO A 11 15.55 -35.63 -20.74
CA PRO A 11 14.48 -34.68 -21.06
C PRO A 11 13.94 -34.77 -22.50
N SER A 12 14.77 -35.13 -23.48
CA SER A 12 14.37 -35.35 -24.87
C SER A 12 13.31 -36.43 -25.02
N ASP A 13 13.41 -37.48 -24.20
CA ASP A 13 12.55 -38.66 -24.27
C ASP A 13 11.14 -38.34 -23.71
N VAL A 14 11.05 -37.37 -22.79
CA VAL A 14 9.76 -36.81 -22.32
C VAL A 14 9.10 -35.98 -23.41
N ARG A 15 9.90 -35.26 -24.21
CA ARG A 15 9.41 -34.40 -25.30
C ARG A 15 8.87 -35.23 -26.47
N GLU A 16 9.53 -36.33 -26.82
CA GLU A 16 8.96 -37.32 -27.76
C GLU A 16 7.68 -37.96 -27.22
N CYS A 17 7.61 -38.24 -25.92
CA CYS A 17 6.43 -38.81 -25.29
C CYS A 17 5.22 -37.87 -25.36
N TRP A 18 5.44 -36.56 -25.22
CA TRP A 18 4.43 -35.53 -25.43
C TRP A 18 3.96 -35.47 -26.90
N GLN A 19 4.89 -35.46 -27.86
CA GLN A 19 4.55 -35.39 -29.28
C GLN A 19 3.74 -36.60 -29.78
N ARG A 20 3.99 -37.79 -29.23
CA ARG A 20 3.16 -38.97 -29.52
C ARG A 20 1.75 -38.85 -28.94
N ALA A 21 1.59 -38.21 -27.78
CA ALA A 21 0.30 -38.04 -27.13
C ALA A 21 -0.59 -36.97 -27.81
N GLU A 22 -0.02 -35.89 -28.34
CA GLU A 22 -0.76 -34.87 -29.11
C GLU A 22 -1.31 -35.42 -30.44
N GLY A 23 -0.63 -36.39 -31.06
CA GLY A 23 -1.08 -37.01 -32.30
C GLY A 23 -2.27 -37.98 -32.16
N THR A 24 -2.56 -38.46 -30.95
CA THR A 24 -3.56 -39.52 -30.72
C THR A 24 -4.81 -39.08 -29.96
N GLY A 25 -4.90 -37.81 -29.52
CA GLY A 25 -6.06 -37.31 -28.77
C GLY A 25 -6.31 -38.04 -27.45
N ALA A 26 -5.28 -38.65 -26.86
CA ALA A 26 -5.42 -39.44 -25.64
C ALA A 26 -5.49 -38.50 -24.42
N GLU A 27 -6.51 -38.67 -23.58
CA GLU A 27 -6.66 -37.95 -22.32
C GLU A 27 -5.42 -38.16 -21.44
N VAL A 28 -4.87 -37.04 -20.95
CA VAL A 28 -3.76 -37.04 -19.98
C VAL A 28 -4.21 -37.85 -18.78
N SER A 29 -3.45 -38.90 -18.43
CA SER A 29 -3.70 -39.69 -17.22
C SER A 29 -3.68 -38.74 -16.03
N ALA A 30 -4.86 -38.49 -15.48
CA ALA A 30 -5.04 -37.65 -14.32
C ALA A 30 -4.14 -38.20 -13.20
N VAL A 31 -3.21 -37.37 -12.74
CA VAL A 31 -2.71 -37.48 -11.36
C VAL A 31 -3.96 -37.72 -10.49
N PRO A 32 -4.00 -38.75 -9.63
CA PRO A 32 -5.21 -39.06 -8.88
C PRO A 32 -5.71 -37.78 -8.26
N ALA A 33 -6.94 -37.41 -8.64
CA ALA A 33 -7.60 -36.26 -8.07
C ALA A 33 -7.50 -36.43 -6.54
N VAL A 34 -7.02 -35.39 -5.86
CA VAL A 34 -7.34 -35.23 -4.43
C VAL A 34 -8.86 -35.46 -4.37
N PRO A 35 -9.34 -36.45 -3.58
CA PRO A 35 -10.74 -36.83 -3.59
C PRO A 35 -11.59 -35.57 -3.48
N ALA A 36 -12.69 -35.52 -4.24
CA ALA A 36 -13.64 -34.42 -4.16
C ALA A 36 -14.00 -34.25 -2.68
N ALA A 37 -13.58 -33.13 -2.10
CA ALA A 37 -13.71 -32.93 -0.67
C ALA A 37 -15.18 -32.77 -0.31
N LEU A 38 -15.58 -33.44 0.75
CA LEU A 38 -16.87 -33.30 1.38
C LEU A 38 -17.06 -31.82 1.75
N PRO A 39 -18.18 -31.18 1.38
CA PRO A 39 -18.57 -29.96 2.06
C PRO A 39 -18.69 -30.27 3.55
N LEU A 40 -18.52 -29.27 4.42
CA LEU A 40 -19.21 -29.26 5.72
C LEU A 40 -20.72 -29.13 5.44
N SER A 41 -21.29 -30.14 4.77
CA SER A 41 -22.69 -30.26 4.47
C SER A 41 -23.34 -31.09 5.57
N VAL A 42 -24.51 -30.65 5.99
CA VAL A 42 -25.42 -31.41 6.85
C VAL A 42 -25.54 -32.85 6.32
N PRO A 43 -25.21 -33.89 7.10
CA PRO A 43 -25.31 -35.26 6.63
C PRO A 43 -26.75 -35.60 6.25
N SER A 44 -26.92 -36.36 5.17
CA SER A 44 -28.18 -37.05 4.90
C SER A 44 -28.53 -37.98 6.07
N LYS A 45 -29.84 -38.15 6.35
CA LYS A 45 -30.49 -38.80 7.51
C LYS A 45 -30.07 -40.25 7.88
N ALA A 46 -28.94 -40.78 7.43
CA ALA A 46 -28.68 -42.23 7.39
C ALA A 46 -27.96 -42.85 8.60
N SER A 47 -27.60 -42.13 9.68
CA SER A 47 -26.95 -42.74 10.86
C SER A 47 -27.56 -42.35 12.21
N SER A 48 -28.84 -41.98 12.24
CA SER A 48 -29.52 -41.31 13.35
C SER A 48 -29.83 -42.13 14.63
N LYS A 49 -29.33 -43.37 14.78
CA LYS A 49 -29.72 -44.23 15.93
C LYS A 49 -28.69 -44.37 17.05
N ALA A 50 -27.45 -43.89 16.89
CA ALA A 50 -26.40 -44.01 17.93
C ALA A 50 -26.05 -42.68 18.66
N PHE A 51 -26.66 -41.55 18.29
CA PHE A 51 -26.15 -40.20 18.60
C PHE A 51 -26.68 -39.54 19.90
N VAL A 52 -27.39 -40.27 20.77
CA VAL A 52 -28.33 -39.68 21.76
C VAL A 52 -27.69 -39.18 23.09
N GLN A 53 -26.37 -39.09 23.29
CA GLN A 53 -25.83 -38.76 24.63
C GLN A 53 -24.49 -38.00 24.72
N TRP A 54 -24.28 -36.87 24.00
CA TRP A 54 -22.95 -36.23 23.95
C TRP A 54 -22.86 -34.67 23.90
N ALA A 55 -23.85 -33.90 24.34
CA ALA A 55 -23.63 -32.44 24.42
C ALA A 55 -22.69 -32.06 25.60
N ARG A 56 -21.37 -32.09 25.40
CA ARG A 56 -20.34 -31.69 26.39
C ARG A 56 -19.54 -30.48 25.92
N SER A 57 -19.28 -29.56 26.85
CA SER A 57 -18.47 -28.36 26.64
C SER A 57 -16.98 -28.63 26.38
N GLY A 58 -16.51 -29.86 26.62
CA GLY A 58 -15.09 -30.21 26.53
C GLY A 58 -14.25 -29.41 27.54
N PRO A 59 -12.92 -29.34 27.36
CA PRO A 59 -12.05 -28.53 28.21
C PRO A 59 -12.36 -27.03 28.10
N SER A 60 -12.20 -26.28 29.19
CA SER A 60 -12.47 -24.83 29.21
C SER A 60 -11.55 -24.04 28.29
N GLN A 61 -10.33 -24.53 28.05
CA GLN A 61 -9.31 -23.92 27.20
C GLN A 61 -9.74 -23.80 25.73
N LEU A 62 -10.67 -24.65 25.28
CA LEU A 62 -11.17 -24.62 23.90
C LEU A 62 -12.30 -23.61 23.70
N GLY A 63 -12.89 -23.08 24.79
CA GLY A 63 -13.92 -22.05 24.72
C GLY A 63 -15.20 -22.45 23.99
N ARG A 64 -15.53 -23.75 23.96
CA ARG A 64 -16.70 -24.26 23.22
C ARG A 64 -18.00 -23.63 23.71
N GLY A 65 -18.74 -23.01 22.81
CA GLY A 65 -20.04 -22.41 23.09
C GLY A 65 -21.21 -23.38 22.96
N ILE A 66 -22.41 -22.87 23.21
CA ILE A 66 -23.67 -23.55 22.93
C ILE A 66 -24.67 -22.55 22.34
N VAL A 67 -25.46 -23.00 21.37
CA VAL A 67 -26.53 -22.23 20.74
C VAL A 67 -27.88 -22.81 21.16
N LEU A 68 -28.75 -21.96 21.71
CA LEU A 68 -30.05 -22.33 22.29
C LEU A 68 -31.18 -21.49 21.71
N CYS A 69 -32.41 -22.00 21.76
CA CYS A 69 -33.59 -21.16 21.56
C CYS A 69 -33.78 -20.24 22.77
N ALA A 70 -34.16 -18.98 22.53
CA ALA A 70 -34.43 -18.03 23.61
C ALA A 70 -35.44 -18.60 24.63
N GLY A 71 -35.07 -18.53 25.91
CA GLY A 71 -35.86 -19.07 27.03
C GLY A 71 -35.63 -20.56 27.34
N ALA A 72 -34.77 -21.26 26.60
CA ALA A 72 -34.34 -22.61 26.96
C ALA A 72 -33.46 -22.62 28.23
N GLU A 73 -33.47 -23.74 28.96
CA GLU A 73 -32.61 -23.93 30.14
C GLU A 73 -31.15 -24.07 29.72
N ILE A 74 -30.25 -23.31 30.37
CA ILE A 74 -28.80 -23.39 30.10
C ILE A 74 -28.24 -24.61 30.83
N PRO A 75 -27.54 -25.53 30.13
CA PRO A 75 -26.93 -26.67 30.80
C PRO A 75 -25.85 -26.23 31.80
N PRO A 76 -25.66 -26.94 32.93
CA PRO A 76 -24.77 -26.53 34.02
C PRO A 76 -23.33 -26.19 33.58
N GLU A 77 -22.81 -26.87 32.55
CA GLU A 77 -21.46 -26.66 32.01
C GLU A 77 -21.21 -25.26 31.41
N TRP A 78 -22.28 -24.53 31.06
CA TRP A 78 -22.24 -23.16 30.53
C TRP A 78 -22.91 -22.13 31.45
N SER A 79 -23.32 -22.50 32.66
CA SER A 79 -24.04 -21.62 33.59
C SER A 79 -23.31 -20.31 33.94
N GLY A 80 -21.97 -20.31 33.88
CA GLY A 80 -21.13 -19.13 34.12
C GLY A 80 -20.63 -18.42 32.85
N ALA A 81 -21.10 -18.82 31.66
CA ALA A 81 -20.67 -18.23 30.39
C ALA A 81 -21.47 -16.95 30.05
N SER A 82 -20.84 -16.03 29.31
CA SER A 82 -21.52 -14.83 28.80
C SER A 82 -22.67 -15.22 27.87
N ARG A 83 -23.81 -14.53 28.02
CA ARG A 83 -25.03 -14.76 27.23
C ARG A 83 -25.14 -13.69 26.16
N ILE A 84 -25.28 -14.10 24.91
CA ILE A 84 -25.41 -13.22 23.75
C ILE A 84 -26.71 -13.57 23.04
N VAL A 85 -27.61 -12.61 22.90
CA VAL A 85 -28.90 -12.81 22.22
C VAL A 85 -28.76 -12.37 20.76
N ILE A 86 -29.17 -13.22 19.83
CA ILE A 86 -29.26 -12.89 18.41
C ILE A 86 -30.73 -12.80 18.04
N ASP A 87 -31.16 -11.57 17.78
CA ASP A 87 -32.50 -11.22 17.34
C ASP A 87 -32.48 -10.51 15.97
N GLN A 88 -33.64 -10.03 15.52
CA GLN A 88 -33.75 -9.34 14.24
C GLN A 88 -32.99 -7.99 14.22
N ALA A 89 -32.76 -7.35 15.37
CA ALA A 89 -31.98 -6.12 15.44
C ALA A 89 -30.49 -6.41 15.19
N VAL A 90 -29.96 -7.48 15.80
CA VAL A 90 -28.58 -7.95 15.54
C VAL A 90 -28.39 -8.38 14.09
N LEU A 91 -29.40 -8.99 13.46
CA LEU A 91 -29.32 -9.31 12.02
C LEU A 91 -29.40 -8.07 11.12
N GLY A 92 -30.00 -6.98 11.60
CA GLY A 92 -30.02 -5.69 10.92
C GLY A 92 -28.68 -4.94 10.99
N ASP A 93 -27.98 -5.05 12.13
CA ASP A 93 -26.63 -4.53 12.34
C ASP A 93 -25.81 -5.46 13.26
N ALA A 94 -24.98 -6.28 12.64
CA ALA A 94 -24.20 -7.31 13.32
C ALA A 94 -22.85 -6.81 13.85
N HIS A 95 -22.44 -5.56 13.59
CA HIS A 95 -21.04 -5.16 13.75
C HIS A 95 -20.56 -5.24 15.21
N ALA A 96 -21.35 -4.71 16.15
CA ALA A 96 -21.02 -4.75 17.58
C ALA A 96 -20.95 -6.19 18.12
N THR A 97 -21.94 -7.03 17.78
CA THR A 97 -21.99 -8.43 18.22
C THR A 97 -20.86 -9.26 17.62
N VAL A 98 -20.46 -9.00 16.37
CA VAL A 98 -19.29 -9.65 15.75
C VAL A 98 -18.01 -9.32 16.52
N LEU A 99 -17.81 -8.06 16.91
CA LEU A 99 -16.63 -7.65 17.69
C LEU A 99 -16.61 -8.32 19.07
N GLU A 100 -17.76 -8.37 19.74
CA GLU A 100 -17.90 -9.06 21.04
C GLU A 100 -17.59 -10.56 20.92
N LEU A 101 -18.22 -11.25 19.97
CA LEU A 101 -18.00 -12.69 19.73
C LEU A 101 -16.56 -13.00 19.32
N ALA A 102 -15.95 -12.16 18.48
CA ALA A 102 -14.56 -12.31 18.07
C ALA A 102 -13.60 -12.18 19.27
N ALA A 103 -13.86 -11.23 20.19
CA ALA A 103 -13.09 -11.08 21.42
C ALA A 103 -13.24 -12.30 22.35
N HIS A 104 -14.45 -12.87 22.47
CA HIS A 104 -14.68 -14.10 23.21
C HIS A 104 -13.93 -15.30 22.60
N ALA A 105 -14.01 -15.46 21.29
CA ALA A 105 -13.34 -16.53 20.56
C ALA A 105 -11.80 -16.45 20.71
N ALA A 106 -11.24 -15.25 20.61
CA ALA A 106 -9.81 -15.00 20.79
C ALA A 106 -9.33 -15.31 22.22
N ALA A 107 -10.15 -14.97 23.23
CA ALA A 107 -9.86 -15.25 24.63
C ALA A 107 -10.12 -16.71 25.04
N GLY A 108 -10.62 -17.56 24.12
CA GLY A 108 -11.00 -18.94 24.43
C GLY A 108 -12.12 -19.04 25.47
N ARG A 109 -13.00 -18.03 25.54
CA ARG A 109 -14.11 -17.99 26.52
C ARG A 109 -15.34 -18.69 25.97
N ARG A 110 -15.96 -19.55 26.79
CA ARG A 110 -17.26 -20.13 26.49
C ARG A 110 -18.32 -19.04 26.44
N ILE A 111 -19.28 -19.23 25.54
CA ILE A 111 -20.42 -18.35 25.35
C ILE A 111 -21.70 -19.17 25.23
N VAL A 112 -22.82 -18.57 25.63
CA VAL A 112 -24.18 -19.06 25.35
C VAL A 112 -24.79 -18.10 24.36
N VAL A 113 -25.14 -18.61 23.17
CA VAL A 113 -25.85 -17.84 22.16
C VAL A 113 -27.32 -18.22 22.20
N GLU A 114 -28.19 -17.24 22.42
CA GLU A 114 -29.64 -17.43 22.42
C GLU A 114 -30.24 -16.86 21.12
N LEU A 115 -30.80 -17.73 20.29
CA LEU A 115 -31.51 -17.33 19.08
C LEU A 115 -32.96 -16.99 19.42
N ALA A 116 -33.38 -15.76 19.11
CA ALA A 116 -34.79 -15.37 19.26
C ALA A 116 -35.69 -16.26 18.39
N GLN A 117 -36.91 -16.58 18.86
CA GLN A 117 -37.83 -17.51 18.17
C GLN A 117 -38.06 -17.18 16.68
N GLY A 118 -38.10 -15.89 16.33
CA GLY A 118 -38.26 -15.43 14.94
C GLY A 118 -37.00 -15.48 14.06
N VAL A 119 -35.88 -16.00 14.58
CA VAL A 119 -34.56 -16.01 13.93
C VAL A 119 -34.00 -17.43 13.78
N VAL A 120 -34.37 -18.36 14.67
CA VAL A 120 -33.83 -19.73 14.75
C VAL A 120 -33.74 -20.42 13.37
N HIS A 121 -34.85 -20.44 12.62
CA HIS A 121 -34.88 -21.12 11.32
C HIS A 121 -34.07 -20.39 10.25
N SER A 122 -34.10 -19.06 10.21
CA SER A 122 -33.44 -18.26 9.17
C SER A 122 -31.92 -18.15 9.37
N PHE A 123 -31.44 -18.28 10.61
CA PHE A 123 -30.01 -18.11 10.94
C PHE A 123 -29.21 -19.43 10.94
N ARG A 124 -29.90 -20.57 10.80
CA ARG A 124 -29.24 -21.88 10.76
C ARG A 124 -28.43 -22.07 9.49
N GLU A 125 -28.99 -21.66 8.36
CA GLU A 125 -28.30 -21.72 7.06
C GLU A 125 -27.20 -20.64 6.98
N PRO A 126 -26.03 -20.95 6.37
CA PRO A 126 -24.98 -19.97 6.16
C PRO A 126 -25.47 -18.73 5.43
N ALA A 127 -25.10 -17.54 5.95
CA ALA A 127 -25.42 -16.29 5.29
C ALA A 127 -24.84 -16.27 3.86
N HIS A 128 -25.71 -16.15 2.85
CA HIS A 128 -25.32 -16.02 1.45
C HIS A 128 -25.15 -14.54 1.08
N SER A 129 -24.41 -13.79 1.91
CA SER A 129 -24.27 -12.36 1.69
C SER A 129 -23.47 -12.11 0.42
N ALA A 130 -23.98 -11.21 -0.41
CA ALA A 130 -23.39 -10.81 -1.66
C ALA A 130 -23.66 -9.33 -1.90
N THR A 131 -22.79 -8.68 -2.64
CA THR A 131 -22.99 -7.30 -3.09
C THR A 131 -22.47 -7.15 -4.52
N SER A 132 -23.22 -6.40 -5.32
CA SER A 132 -22.82 -5.97 -6.65
C SER A 132 -22.24 -4.54 -6.64
N LEU A 133 -22.07 -3.94 -5.46
CA LEU A 133 -21.43 -2.64 -5.33
C LEU A 133 -19.99 -2.72 -5.84
N PRO A 134 -19.51 -1.72 -6.60
CA PRO A 134 -18.13 -1.68 -7.06
C PRO A 134 -17.14 -1.71 -5.88
N PRO A 135 -16.01 -2.43 -5.98
CA PRO A 135 -15.01 -2.51 -4.91
C PRO A 135 -14.56 -1.14 -4.36
N TYR A 136 -14.47 -0.11 -5.20
CA TYR A 136 -14.08 1.24 -4.78
C TYR A 136 -15.07 1.93 -3.83
N GLN A 137 -16.33 1.48 -3.75
CA GLN A 137 -17.32 2.01 -2.80
C GLN A 137 -17.23 1.34 -1.42
N LEU A 138 -16.61 0.15 -1.35
CA LEU A 138 -16.50 -0.64 -0.13
C LEU A 138 -15.18 -0.35 0.61
N GLY A 139 -14.11 -0.15 -0.14
CA GLY A 139 -12.78 0.15 0.39
C GLY A 139 -12.06 -1.07 1.01
N PRO A 140 -10.80 -0.90 1.45
CA PRO A 140 -9.92 -1.99 1.84
C PRO A 140 -10.28 -2.68 3.17
N ARG A 141 -11.18 -2.10 3.97
CA ARG A 141 -11.57 -2.61 5.30
C ARG A 141 -12.89 -3.38 5.30
N PHE A 142 -13.55 -3.50 4.14
CA PHE A 142 -14.87 -4.12 4.03
C PHE A 142 -14.88 -5.60 4.50
N THR A 143 -16.00 -5.98 5.12
CA THR A 143 -16.30 -7.36 5.55
C THR A 143 -17.80 -7.64 5.47
N PHE A 144 -18.17 -8.89 5.21
CA PHE A 144 -19.56 -9.34 5.35
C PHE A 144 -19.87 -9.65 6.82
N ALA A 145 -20.42 -8.68 7.55
CA ALA A 145 -20.66 -8.82 8.99
C ALA A 145 -21.57 -10.01 9.35
N LEU A 146 -22.60 -10.30 8.54
CA LEU A 146 -23.48 -11.45 8.78
C LEU A 146 -22.78 -12.80 8.57
N ASP A 147 -21.90 -12.91 7.58
CA ASP A 147 -21.08 -14.10 7.37
C ASP A 147 -20.11 -14.31 8.54
N LEU A 148 -19.52 -13.23 9.06
CA LEU A 148 -18.66 -13.28 10.25
C LEU A 148 -19.46 -13.68 11.50
N LEU A 149 -20.65 -13.10 11.70
CA LEU A 149 -21.55 -13.43 12.80
C LEU A 149 -21.92 -14.91 12.77
N HIS A 150 -22.37 -15.41 11.62
CA HIS A 150 -22.72 -16.81 11.42
C HIS A 150 -21.53 -17.72 11.74
N HIS A 151 -20.34 -17.42 11.19
CA HIS A 151 -19.14 -18.19 11.47
C HIS A 151 -18.78 -18.22 12.97
N LEU A 152 -18.78 -17.07 13.64
CA LEU A 152 -18.41 -16.99 15.07
C LEU A 152 -19.40 -17.72 15.98
N VAL A 153 -20.68 -17.76 15.60
CA VAL A 153 -21.70 -18.48 16.36
C VAL A 153 -21.56 -19.99 16.20
N TRP A 154 -21.32 -20.49 14.98
CA TRP A 154 -21.43 -21.92 14.69
C TRP A 154 -20.10 -22.67 14.69
N SER A 155 -18.97 -22.02 14.40
CA SER A 155 -17.68 -22.68 14.19
C SER A 155 -17.21 -23.48 15.41
N ASN A 156 -17.42 -22.96 16.61
CA ASN A 156 -16.97 -23.55 17.88
C ASN A 156 -18.09 -23.70 18.91
N ALA A 157 -19.32 -24.01 18.48
CA ALA A 157 -20.45 -24.17 19.38
C ALA A 157 -21.32 -25.39 19.03
N ILE A 158 -21.99 -25.93 20.06
CA ILE A 158 -22.97 -27.00 19.91
C ILE A 158 -24.32 -26.40 19.52
N ASP A 159 -24.92 -26.87 18.43
CA ASP A 159 -26.29 -26.56 18.06
C ASP A 159 -27.25 -27.38 18.92
N ALA A 160 -27.79 -26.77 19.98
CA ALA A 160 -28.85 -27.35 20.81
C ALA A 160 -30.24 -26.78 20.46
N THR A 161 -30.39 -26.09 19.33
CA THR A 161 -31.70 -25.67 18.79
C THR A 161 -32.40 -26.78 18.00
N ALA A 162 -31.62 -27.78 17.59
CA ALA A 162 -32.08 -28.98 16.90
C ALA A 162 -32.83 -29.94 17.85
N GLU A 163 -33.68 -30.83 17.29
CA GLU A 163 -34.27 -31.94 18.06
C GLU A 163 -33.20 -32.82 18.75
N GLN A 164 -32.02 -32.92 18.14
CA GLN A 164 -30.85 -33.59 18.72
C GLN A 164 -29.65 -32.65 18.67
N PRO A 165 -29.03 -32.32 19.82
CA PRO A 165 -27.85 -31.48 19.84
C PRO A 165 -26.72 -32.06 18.99
N HIS A 166 -26.10 -31.24 18.16
CA HIS A 166 -24.99 -31.67 17.31
C HIS A 166 -23.98 -30.54 17.09
N TRP A 167 -22.75 -30.88 16.69
CA TRP A 167 -21.72 -29.90 16.34
C TRP A 167 -21.05 -30.34 15.03
N PRO A 168 -21.19 -29.57 13.93
CA PRO A 168 -20.80 -30.00 12.58
C PRO A 168 -19.34 -30.47 12.41
N LEU A 169 -18.43 -30.00 13.27
CA LEU A 169 -17.02 -30.38 13.20
C LEU A 169 -16.80 -31.86 13.48
N ILE A 170 -17.58 -32.42 14.40
CA ILE A 170 -17.57 -33.85 14.71
C ILE A 170 -18.05 -34.65 13.52
N ASP A 171 -19.14 -34.24 12.88
CA ASP A 171 -19.71 -34.95 11.73
C ASP A 171 -18.69 -35.04 10.60
N ALA A 172 -17.93 -33.96 10.39
CA ALA A 172 -16.83 -33.92 9.44
C ALA A 172 -15.69 -34.86 9.81
N ALA A 173 -15.30 -34.95 11.09
CA ALA A 173 -14.29 -35.90 11.54
C ALA A 173 -14.76 -37.36 11.35
N ILE A 174 -16.04 -37.65 11.64
CA ILE A 174 -16.63 -38.98 11.44
C ILE A 174 -16.65 -39.34 9.95
N ALA A 175 -16.96 -38.39 9.07
CA ALA A 175 -16.93 -38.62 7.63
C ALA A 175 -15.52 -38.93 7.08
N LEU A 176 -14.47 -38.56 7.82
CA LEU A 176 -13.08 -38.93 7.55
C LEU A 176 -12.64 -40.25 8.22
N GLY A 177 -13.54 -40.92 8.94
CA GLY A 177 -13.31 -42.22 9.56
C GLY A 177 -13.07 -42.20 11.08
N ALA A 178 -13.21 -41.04 11.75
CA ALA A 178 -13.21 -41.00 13.21
C ALA A 178 -14.52 -41.57 13.80
N THR A 179 -14.51 -41.92 15.08
CA THR A 179 -15.71 -42.32 15.83
C THR A 179 -15.95 -41.36 16.99
N ALA A 180 -17.22 -41.01 17.25
CA ALA A 180 -17.55 -40.14 18.37
C ALA A 180 -17.27 -40.82 19.71
N VAL A 181 -16.69 -40.08 20.67
CA VAL A 181 -16.48 -40.55 22.04
C VAL A 181 -17.67 -40.12 22.90
N HIS A 182 -18.33 -41.09 23.53
CA HIS A 182 -19.52 -40.84 24.36
C HIS A 182 -19.21 -40.86 25.87
N ASP A 183 -18.11 -41.47 26.28
CA ASP A 183 -17.69 -41.64 27.67
C ASP A 183 -16.18 -41.36 27.87
N GLY A 184 -15.85 -40.70 28.98
CA GLY A 184 -14.47 -40.29 29.28
C GLY A 184 -14.00 -39.06 28.48
N PRO A 185 -12.68 -38.79 28.49
CA PRO A 185 -12.08 -37.64 27.83
C PRO A 185 -11.88 -37.86 26.32
N GLY A 186 -11.96 -36.77 25.54
CA GLY A 186 -11.90 -36.75 24.08
C GLY A 186 -13.26 -36.50 23.42
N ASP A 187 -13.24 -35.91 22.23
CA ASP A 187 -14.42 -35.73 21.38
C ASP A 187 -14.56 -36.88 20.37
N VAL A 188 -13.45 -37.30 19.77
CA VAL A 188 -13.42 -38.37 18.78
C VAL A 188 -12.24 -39.31 19.01
N GLU A 189 -12.42 -40.57 18.61
CA GLU A 189 -11.37 -41.57 18.51
C GLU A 189 -10.99 -41.72 17.03
N LEU A 190 -9.69 -41.62 16.77
CA LEU A 190 -9.11 -41.66 15.43
C LEU A 190 -8.97 -43.11 14.94
N PRO A 191 -8.77 -43.35 13.63
CA PRO A 191 -8.62 -44.70 13.09
C PRO A 191 -7.46 -45.53 13.68
N ASP A 192 -6.47 -44.86 14.30
CA ASP A 192 -5.36 -45.52 14.99
C ASP A 192 -5.65 -45.85 16.47
N GLY A 193 -6.88 -45.58 16.94
CA GLY A 193 -7.35 -45.81 18.30
C GLY A 193 -7.00 -44.69 19.29
N SER A 194 -6.31 -43.64 18.87
CA SER A 194 -6.01 -42.49 19.73
C SER A 194 -7.24 -41.57 19.90
N ARG A 195 -7.44 -41.03 21.10
CA ARG A 195 -8.52 -40.07 21.39
C ARG A 195 -8.00 -38.64 21.32
N VAL A 196 -8.82 -37.74 20.79
CA VAL A 196 -8.45 -36.33 20.59
C VAL A 196 -9.60 -35.39 20.94
N TRP A 197 -9.24 -34.16 21.31
CA TRP A 197 -10.17 -33.04 21.37
C TRP A 197 -10.24 -32.35 20.01
N LEU A 198 -11.41 -31.81 19.65
CA LEU A 198 -11.59 -31.00 18.45
C LEU A 198 -11.67 -29.51 18.83
N ASP A 199 -11.07 -28.67 17.99
CA ASP A 199 -11.10 -27.20 18.12
C ASP A 199 -11.65 -26.55 16.86
N GLY A 200 -12.82 -25.91 16.99
CA GLY A 200 -13.46 -25.14 15.92
C GLY A 200 -13.21 -23.63 16.01
N GLY A 201 -12.42 -23.18 16.98
CA GLY A 201 -12.13 -21.77 17.22
C GLY A 201 -11.21 -21.12 16.19
N PRO A 202 -10.63 -19.95 16.52
CA PRO A 202 -9.60 -19.31 15.71
C PRO A 202 -8.40 -20.24 15.50
N ALA A 203 -7.82 -20.21 14.29
CA ALA A 203 -6.69 -21.07 13.94
C ALA A 203 -5.53 -20.94 14.94
N ARG A 204 -5.27 -22.01 15.67
CA ARG A 204 -4.19 -22.09 16.66
C ARG A 204 -3.67 -23.52 16.83
N CYS A 205 -2.42 -23.63 17.28
CA CYS A 205 -1.88 -24.88 17.78
C CYS A 205 -1.98 -24.90 19.30
N CYS A 206 -2.73 -25.85 19.82
CA CYS A 206 -2.88 -26.09 21.26
C CYS A 206 -1.94 -27.21 21.69
N GLU A 207 -1.33 -27.03 22.87
CA GLU A 207 -0.69 -28.13 23.58
C GLU A 207 -1.73 -29.20 23.96
N PRO A 208 -1.32 -30.46 24.16
CA PRO A 208 -2.23 -31.51 24.61
C PRO A 208 -2.97 -31.13 25.89
N ILE A 209 -4.29 -31.36 25.94
CA ILE A 209 -5.14 -31.07 27.09
C ILE A 209 -5.50 -32.38 27.76
N ASP A 210 -5.17 -32.52 29.04
CA ASP A 210 -5.33 -33.75 29.81
C ASP A 210 -4.65 -34.97 29.16
N GLY A 211 -3.51 -34.73 28.50
CA GLY A 211 -2.74 -35.76 27.78
C GLY A 211 -3.30 -36.14 26.40
N LEU A 212 -4.42 -35.55 25.97
CA LEU A 212 -5.00 -35.77 24.64
C LEU A 212 -4.61 -34.65 23.68
N ALA A 213 -4.25 -35.01 22.46
CA ALA A 213 -3.97 -34.04 21.41
C ALA A 213 -5.23 -33.25 21.01
N VAL A 214 -5.02 -32.04 20.47
CA VAL A 214 -6.09 -31.19 19.96
C VAL A 214 -5.99 -31.12 18.43
N LEU A 215 -7.06 -31.52 17.74
CA LEU A 215 -7.16 -31.47 16.29
C LEU A 215 -8.01 -30.27 15.87
N HIS A 216 -7.37 -29.32 15.17
CA HIS A 216 -8.04 -28.10 14.73
C HIS A 216 -8.90 -28.33 13.47
N ALA A 217 -10.00 -27.61 13.33
CA ALA A 217 -10.95 -27.73 12.22
C ALA A 217 -10.34 -27.57 10.82
N VAL A 218 -9.26 -26.80 10.70
CA VAL A 218 -8.52 -26.62 9.44
C VAL A 218 -7.95 -27.95 8.91
N ALA A 219 -7.46 -28.84 9.79
CA ALA A 219 -6.97 -30.15 9.36
C ALA A 219 -8.12 -30.99 8.79
N ILE A 220 -9.25 -31.03 9.50
CA ILE A 220 -10.46 -31.78 9.12
C ILE A 220 -11.04 -31.25 7.81
N GLU A 221 -11.16 -29.93 7.63
CA GLU A 221 -11.62 -29.30 6.39
C GLU A 221 -10.74 -29.67 5.17
N HIS A 222 -9.46 -29.93 5.41
CA HIS A 222 -8.50 -30.36 4.40
C HIS A 222 -8.31 -31.89 4.35
N GLY A 223 -9.21 -32.65 4.98
CA GLY A 223 -9.27 -34.11 4.88
C GLY A 223 -8.21 -34.84 5.69
N SER A 224 -7.70 -34.24 6.76
CA SER A 224 -6.67 -34.83 7.63
C SER A 224 -7.18 -35.03 9.05
N LEU A 225 -6.88 -36.21 9.59
CA LEU A 225 -7.05 -36.56 11.01
C LEU A 225 -5.69 -36.70 11.72
N VAL A 226 -4.59 -36.22 11.11
CA VAL A 226 -3.24 -36.34 11.68
C VAL A 226 -3.07 -35.34 12.82
N VAL A 227 -2.72 -35.84 14.00
CA VAL A 227 -2.52 -35.01 15.21
C VAL A 227 -1.22 -34.19 15.16
N PRO A 228 -1.22 -32.95 15.67
CA PRO A 228 0.00 -32.18 15.87
C PRO A 228 0.99 -32.88 16.80
N VAL A 229 2.30 -32.67 16.59
CA VAL A 229 3.37 -33.35 17.36
C VAL A 229 4.03 -32.45 18.41
N GLY A 230 3.57 -31.21 18.55
CA GLY A 230 4.19 -30.20 19.44
C GLY A 230 5.35 -29.44 18.79
N ALA A 231 5.77 -28.35 19.43
CA ALA A 231 6.64 -27.31 18.87
C ALA A 231 8.16 -27.58 19.00
N ASP A 232 8.65 -28.76 18.59
CA ASP A 232 10.10 -28.98 18.50
C ASP A 232 10.63 -28.56 17.11
N ALA A 233 10.82 -27.25 16.93
CA ALA A 233 11.62 -26.76 15.82
C ALA A 233 13.11 -26.96 16.16
N THR A 234 13.72 -28.01 15.61
CA THR A 234 15.16 -28.32 15.67
C THR A 234 16.02 -27.35 14.84
N ILE A 235 15.57 -26.11 14.64
CA ILE A 235 16.15 -25.16 13.70
C ILE A 235 16.80 -24.01 14.47
N GLU A 236 18.09 -23.79 14.21
CA GLU A 236 18.87 -22.71 14.81
C GLU A 236 18.42 -21.35 14.20
N LEU A 237 17.42 -20.75 14.82
CA LEU A 237 16.89 -19.41 14.53
C LEU A 237 17.27 -18.45 15.65
N ALA A 238 17.39 -17.17 15.31
CA ALA A 238 17.51 -16.12 16.31
C ALA A 238 16.26 -16.08 17.21
N PRO A 239 16.36 -15.61 18.47
CA PRO A 239 15.24 -15.64 19.41
C PRO A 239 13.96 -14.94 18.90
N ASP A 240 14.11 -13.80 18.23
CA ASP A 240 13.03 -13.03 17.61
C ASP A 240 12.40 -13.75 16.41
N GLN A 241 13.22 -14.30 15.50
CA GLN A 241 12.78 -15.12 14.39
C GLN A 241 12.06 -16.39 14.87
N ARG A 242 12.59 -17.05 15.91
CA ARG A 242 11.98 -18.25 16.51
C ARG A 242 10.63 -17.92 17.13
N ALA A 243 10.52 -16.79 17.85
CA ALA A 243 9.24 -16.34 18.41
C ALA A 243 8.17 -16.12 17.32
N ALA A 244 8.56 -15.51 16.19
CA ALA A 244 7.66 -15.34 15.04
C ALA A 244 7.25 -16.67 14.40
N VAL A 245 8.21 -17.57 14.14
CA VAL A 245 7.96 -18.89 13.51
C VAL A 245 7.09 -19.78 14.39
N LEU A 246 7.30 -19.77 15.71
CA LEU A 246 6.56 -20.57 16.69
C LEU A 246 5.26 -19.92 17.16
N HIS A 247 4.83 -18.81 16.55
CA HIS A 247 3.58 -18.16 16.94
C HIS A 247 2.41 -19.15 16.96
N SER A 248 1.70 -19.25 18.08
CA SER A 248 0.67 -20.28 18.27
C SER A 248 -0.61 -20.03 17.47
N GLY A 249 -0.86 -18.81 16.97
CA GLY A 249 -2.05 -18.44 16.21
C GLY A 249 -1.84 -18.37 14.69
N GLY A 250 -2.93 -18.22 13.94
CA GLY A 250 -2.91 -18.10 12.48
C GLY A 250 -2.59 -16.68 11.98
N ALA A 251 -2.94 -15.65 12.74
CA ALA A 251 -2.75 -14.25 12.37
C ALA A 251 -1.55 -13.64 13.13
N ALA A 252 -0.61 -13.03 12.40
CA ALA A 252 0.52 -12.34 13.01
C ALA A 252 1.06 -11.22 12.12
N ARG A 253 1.48 -10.13 12.74
CA ARG A 253 2.27 -9.06 12.14
C ARG A 253 3.74 -9.24 12.47
N ILE A 254 4.57 -9.33 11.44
CA ILE A 254 6.01 -9.45 11.58
C ILE A 254 6.63 -8.18 11.00
N ILE A 255 7.10 -7.31 11.90
CA ILE A 255 7.80 -6.10 11.51
C ILE A 255 9.28 -6.46 11.40
N ALA A 256 9.75 -6.52 10.17
CA ALA A 256 11.03 -7.12 9.83
C ALA A 256 11.90 -6.09 9.08
N PRO A 257 12.79 -5.36 9.78
CA PRO A 257 13.71 -4.40 9.16
C PRO A 257 14.50 -5.01 8.00
N ALA A 258 15.03 -4.18 7.10
CA ALA A 258 15.90 -4.63 6.03
C ALA A 258 17.00 -5.58 6.56
N GLY A 259 17.20 -6.73 5.91
CA GLY A 259 18.25 -7.69 6.30
C GLY A 259 17.97 -8.50 7.58
N SER A 260 16.76 -8.49 8.12
CA SER A 260 16.38 -9.27 9.32
C SER A 260 15.97 -10.72 9.06
N GLY A 261 15.90 -11.14 7.79
CA GLY A 261 15.55 -12.51 7.42
C GLY A 261 14.06 -12.77 7.15
N LYS A 262 13.30 -11.78 6.66
CA LYS A 262 11.88 -11.88 6.24
C LYS A 262 11.51 -13.21 5.56
N THR A 263 12.18 -13.49 4.43
CA THR A 263 11.92 -14.69 3.63
C THR A 263 12.20 -15.97 4.40
N ARG A 264 13.24 -15.99 5.25
CA ARG A 264 13.56 -17.14 6.10
C ARG A 264 12.44 -17.39 7.11
N VAL A 265 11.95 -16.35 7.77
CA VAL A 265 10.81 -16.46 8.72
C VAL A 265 9.56 -16.99 8.02
N LEU A 266 9.24 -16.52 6.81
CA LEU A 266 8.10 -17.02 6.03
C LEU A 266 8.24 -18.51 5.67
N THR A 267 9.38 -18.93 5.14
CA THR A 267 9.59 -20.32 4.73
C THR A 267 9.63 -21.27 5.93
N GLU A 268 10.25 -20.84 7.04
CA GLU A 268 10.26 -21.64 8.28
C GLU A 268 8.88 -21.69 8.94
N ARG A 269 8.09 -20.61 8.87
CA ARG A 269 6.69 -20.63 9.32
C ARG A 269 5.88 -21.65 8.52
N ALA A 270 6.06 -21.71 7.20
CA ALA A 270 5.40 -22.70 6.36
C ALA A 270 5.76 -24.13 6.76
N ARG A 271 7.05 -24.41 7.00
CA ARG A 271 7.52 -25.70 7.52
C ARG A 271 6.90 -26.03 8.86
N HIS A 272 6.83 -25.06 9.77
CA HIS A 272 6.25 -25.25 11.08
C HIS A 272 4.75 -25.64 11.00
N LEU A 273 3.98 -24.96 10.14
CA LEU A 273 2.56 -25.29 9.91
C LEU A 273 2.37 -26.70 9.32
N VAL A 274 3.24 -27.13 8.40
CA VAL A 274 3.09 -28.46 7.77
C VAL A 274 3.66 -29.58 8.65
N ASN A 275 4.82 -29.39 9.25
CA ASN A 275 5.55 -30.46 9.93
C ASN A 275 5.21 -30.57 11.42
N ALA A 276 5.06 -29.45 12.13
CA ALA A 276 4.75 -29.44 13.56
C ALA A 276 3.25 -29.45 13.82
N TRP A 277 2.50 -28.55 13.16
CA TRP A 277 1.04 -28.51 13.30
C TRP A 277 0.34 -29.62 12.48
N ARG A 278 1.08 -30.33 11.62
CA ARG A 278 0.58 -31.42 10.76
C ARG A 278 -0.59 -30.99 9.87
N LEU A 279 -0.64 -29.72 9.49
CA LEU A 279 -1.64 -29.24 8.55
C LEU A 279 -1.32 -29.72 7.14
N PRO A 280 -2.33 -30.12 6.35
CA PRO A 280 -2.14 -30.38 4.93
C PRO A 280 -1.56 -29.15 4.22
N PRO A 281 -0.56 -29.30 3.33
CA PRO A 281 0.02 -28.18 2.58
C PRO A 281 -0.99 -27.38 1.77
N SER A 282 -2.14 -27.96 1.45
CA SER A 282 -3.26 -27.31 0.75
C SER A 282 -3.99 -26.25 1.59
N ALA A 283 -3.81 -26.23 2.92
CA ALA A 283 -4.40 -25.27 3.84
C ALA A 283 -3.62 -23.95 3.93
N ALA A 284 -2.33 -23.97 3.56
CA ALA A 284 -1.46 -22.79 3.61
C ALA A 284 -1.11 -22.31 2.19
N SER A 285 -1.02 -20.99 2.03
CA SER A 285 -0.54 -20.36 0.80
C SER A 285 0.54 -19.33 1.13
N LEU A 286 1.72 -19.46 0.51
CA LEU A 286 2.73 -18.41 0.51
C LEU A 286 2.45 -17.45 -0.64
N VAL A 287 2.37 -16.18 -0.28
CA VAL A 287 2.06 -15.09 -1.18
C VAL A 287 3.31 -14.22 -1.33
N ALA A 288 3.93 -14.30 -2.50
CA ALA A 288 5.07 -13.48 -2.87
C ALA A 288 4.63 -12.20 -3.56
N PHE A 289 5.36 -11.10 -3.34
CA PHE A 289 5.06 -9.81 -3.97
C PHE A 289 5.28 -9.81 -5.48
N ASN A 290 6.30 -10.51 -5.98
CA ASN A 290 6.62 -10.56 -7.40
C ASN A 290 7.06 -11.97 -7.85
N LYS A 291 7.24 -12.15 -9.16
CA LYS A 291 7.56 -13.44 -9.76
C LYS A 291 8.91 -14.00 -9.30
N ARG A 292 9.93 -13.15 -9.14
CA ARG A 292 11.25 -13.55 -8.67
C ARG A 292 11.20 -14.06 -7.22
N ALA A 293 10.51 -13.32 -6.34
CA ALA A 293 10.30 -13.73 -4.95
C ALA A 293 9.50 -15.04 -4.87
N GLN A 294 8.52 -15.23 -5.76
CA GLN A 294 7.79 -16.49 -5.87
C GLN A 294 8.71 -17.67 -6.18
N GLU A 295 9.57 -17.53 -7.20
CA GLU A 295 10.51 -18.58 -7.61
C GLU A 295 11.53 -18.90 -6.51
N GLU A 296 12.04 -17.87 -5.84
CA GLU A 296 12.95 -18.03 -4.71
C GLU A 296 12.31 -18.76 -3.53
N MET A 297 11.11 -18.34 -3.11
CA MET A 297 10.37 -19.01 -2.03
C MET A 297 10.04 -20.46 -2.40
N GLN A 298 9.64 -20.70 -3.65
CA GLN A 298 9.33 -22.05 -4.14
C GLN A 298 10.54 -22.97 -4.10
N ALA A 299 11.71 -22.47 -4.48
CA ALA A 299 12.97 -23.23 -4.40
C ALA A 299 13.37 -23.49 -2.95
N ARG A 300 13.13 -22.53 -2.05
CA ARG A 300 13.40 -22.66 -0.62
C ARG A 300 12.41 -23.55 0.12
N THR A 301 11.31 -23.98 -0.48
CA THR A 301 10.29 -24.86 0.14
C THR A 301 9.97 -26.08 -0.74
N ASP A 302 10.97 -26.59 -1.44
CA ASP A 302 10.83 -27.76 -2.33
C ASP A 302 10.50 -29.06 -1.56
N ASP A 303 10.88 -29.11 -0.29
CA ASP A 303 10.56 -30.14 0.69
C ASP A 303 9.06 -30.22 1.00
N LEU A 304 8.34 -29.10 0.88
CA LEU A 304 6.91 -28.99 1.20
C LEU A 304 6.03 -29.25 -0.02
N ARG A 305 6.00 -30.50 -0.48
CA ARG A 305 5.18 -30.91 -1.65
C ARG A 305 3.70 -30.57 -1.45
N GLY A 306 3.11 -29.87 -2.43
CA GLY A 306 1.70 -29.47 -2.41
C GLY A 306 1.43 -28.10 -1.79
N LEU A 307 2.42 -27.48 -1.16
CA LEU A 307 2.35 -26.09 -0.71
C LEU A 307 2.26 -25.16 -1.92
N ARG A 308 1.36 -24.17 -1.87
CA ARG A 308 1.19 -23.22 -2.96
C ARG A 308 2.00 -21.95 -2.70
N VAL A 309 2.95 -21.68 -3.58
CA VAL A 309 3.68 -20.40 -3.64
C VAL A 309 3.22 -19.62 -4.87
N ARG A 310 2.53 -18.50 -4.68
CA ARG A 310 1.91 -17.71 -5.76
C ARG A 310 2.04 -16.21 -5.50
N THR A 311 1.87 -15.38 -6.53
CA THR A 311 1.62 -13.94 -6.34
C THR A 311 0.12 -13.68 -6.15
N LEU A 312 -0.27 -12.51 -5.65
CA LEU A 312 -1.68 -12.13 -5.55
C LEU A 312 -2.38 -12.12 -6.91
N ASN A 313 -1.74 -11.57 -7.95
CA ASN A 313 -2.28 -11.62 -9.32
C ASN A 313 -2.47 -13.06 -9.81
N ALA A 314 -1.56 -13.98 -9.49
CA ALA A 314 -1.72 -15.39 -9.86
C ALA A 314 -2.88 -16.06 -9.12
N ILE A 315 -3.13 -15.71 -7.86
CA ILE A 315 -4.31 -16.16 -7.11
C ILE A 315 -5.58 -15.59 -7.74
N ALA A 316 -5.60 -14.29 -8.01
CA ALA A 316 -6.75 -13.59 -8.57
C ALA A 316 -7.12 -14.12 -9.97
N LEU A 317 -6.14 -14.29 -10.85
CA LEU A 317 -6.35 -14.90 -12.17
C LEU A 317 -6.87 -16.34 -12.07
N ALA A 318 -6.37 -17.12 -11.11
CA ALA A 318 -6.84 -18.48 -10.88
C ALA A 318 -8.28 -18.53 -10.35
N ILE A 319 -8.71 -17.55 -9.54
CA ILE A 319 -10.11 -17.36 -9.13
C ILE A 319 -10.97 -17.00 -10.35
N VAL A 320 -10.55 -16.01 -11.14
CA VAL A 320 -11.28 -15.53 -12.33
C VAL A 320 -11.48 -16.62 -13.38
N ASN A 321 -10.51 -17.51 -13.55
CA ASN A 321 -10.58 -18.62 -14.51
C ASN A 321 -11.01 -19.96 -13.88
N GLY A 322 -11.35 -19.98 -12.58
CA GLY A 322 -11.77 -21.20 -11.88
C GLY A 322 -10.76 -22.35 -11.92
N SER A 323 -9.48 -22.01 -11.88
CA SER A 323 -8.39 -22.99 -11.86
C SER A 323 -8.35 -23.67 -10.49
N ALA A 324 -8.19 -24.99 -10.46
CA ALA A 324 -8.17 -25.74 -9.20
C ALA A 324 -7.15 -25.13 -8.20
N PRO A 325 -7.54 -24.94 -6.94
CA PRO A 325 -8.74 -25.47 -6.27
C PRO A 325 -9.96 -24.53 -6.28
N PHE A 326 -9.92 -23.43 -7.02
CA PHE A 326 -10.96 -22.40 -6.97
C PHE A 326 -12.24 -22.88 -7.68
N ALA A 327 -13.36 -22.23 -7.36
CA ALA A 327 -14.66 -22.56 -7.94
C ALA A 327 -14.61 -22.46 -9.46
N ARG A 328 -15.14 -23.48 -10.16
CA ARG A 328 -15.19 -23.50 -11.62
C ARG A 328 -15.94 -22.27 -12.14
N GLN A 329 -15.40 -21.64 -13.17
CA GLN A 329 -16.01 -20.48 -13.81
C GLN A 329 -16.58 -20.88 -15.17
N SER A 330 -17.65 -20.20 -15.58
CA SER A 330 -18.31 -20.44 -16.87
C SER A 330 -17.48 -19.95 -18.06
N ARG A 331 -16.49 -19.10 -17.82
CA ARG A 331 -15.65 -18.46 -18.83
C ARG A 331 -14.20 -18.37 -18.37
N ASN A 332 -13.29 -18.48 -19.33
CA ASN A 332 -11.86 -18.22 -19.15
C ASN A 332 -11.46 -16.92 -19.87
N TYR A 333 -10.60 -16.14 -19.23
CA TYR A 333 -10.05 -14.90 -19.76
C TYR A 333 -8.60 -15.08 -20.18
N ARG A 334 -8.25 -14.49 -21.33
CA ARG A 334 -6.87 -14.41 -21.82
C ARG A 334 -6.20 -13.15 -21.27
N THR A 335 -4.99 -13.29 -20.74
CA THR A 335 -4.21 -12.14 -20.29
C THR A 335 -3.71 -11.29 -21.45
N ILE A 336 -3.81 -9.96 -21.32
CA ILE A 336 -3.28 -8.99 -22.27
C ILE A 336 -2.21 -8.11 -21.62
N ASP A 337 -1.32 -7.52 -22.43
CA ASP A 337 -0.23 -6.67 -21.98
C ASP A 337 -0.52 -5.16 -22.17
N GLU A 338 0.42 -4.30 -21.80
CA GLU A 338 0.29 -2.86 -21.93
C GLU A 338 0.12 -2.39 -23.39
N ILE A 339 0.68 -3.14 -24.37
CA ILE A 339 0.54 -2.80 -25.79
C ILE A 339 -0.91 -2.98 -26.22
N ASP A 340 -1.54 -4.08 -25.80
CA ASP A 340 -2.96 -4.33 -26.02
C ASP A 340 -3.85 -3.31 -25.30
N VAL A 341 -3.52 -2.94 -24.05
CA VAL A 341 -4.25 -1.90 -23.31
C VAL A 341 -4.17 -0.56 -24.05
N ARG A 342 -2.98 -0.13 -24.49
CA ARG A 342 -2.79 1.07 -25.30
C ARG A 342 -3.63 1.03 -26.59
N ARG A 343 -3.68 -0.12 -27.27
CA ARG A 343 -4.50 -0.34 -28.48
C ARG A 343 -5.99 -0.15 -28.19
N ILE A 344 -6.50 -0.69 -27.09
CA ILE A 344 -7.92 -0.54 -26.70
C ILE A 344 -8.23 0.92 -26.37
N ILE A 345 -7.38 1.57 -25.57
CA ILE A 345 -7.56 3.00 -25.22
C ILE A 345 -7.60 3.84 -26.51
N GLY A 346 -6.68 3.64 -27.44
CA GLY A 346 -6.61 4.39 -28.70
C GLY A 346 -7.81 4.17 -29.64
N ARG A 347 -8.60 3.10 -29.48
CA ARG A 347 -9.87 2.90 -30.19
C ARG A 347 -11.02 3.69 -29.57
N LEU A 348 -10.98 3.89 -28.26
CA LEU A 348 -12.07 4.49 -27.48
C LEU A 348 -11.88 6.00 -27.25
N VAL A 349 -10.64 6.47 -27.27
CA VAL A 349 -10.26 7.85 -26.98
C VAL A 349 -9.46 8.42 -28.13
N GLN A 350 -9.87 9.59 -28.61
CA GLN A 350 -9.09 10.36 -29.57
C GLN A 350 -8.17 11.33 -28.83
N PHE A 351 -6.87 11.17 -29.02
CA PHE A 351 -5.89 12.04 -28.40
C PHE A 351 -5.53 13.22 -29.30
N PRO A 352 -5.54 14.46 -28.79
CA PRO A 352 -4.98 15.59 -29.52
C PRO A 352 -3.50 15.34 -29.79
N ARG A 353 -3.04 15.59 -31.01
CA ARG A 353 -1.63 15.44 -31.40
C ARG A 353 -0.77 16.50 -30.70
N LYS A 354 -0.36 16.24 -29.47
CA LYS A 354 0.68 16.97 -28.75
C LYS A 354 2.03 16.28 -29.00
N ARG A 355 2.99 16.99 -29.60
CA ARG A 355 4.34 16.44 -29.87
C ARG A 355 5.08 16.19 -28.55
N ASN A 356 5.77 15.05 -28.44
CA ASN A 356 6.59 14.65 -27.28
C ASN A 356 5.81 14.42 -25.95
N THR A 357 4.54 14.06 -26.04
CA THR A 357 3.74 13.58 -24.89
C THR A 357 3.14 12.22 -25.25
N ASP A 358 3.17 11.27 -24.32
CA ASP A 358 2.38 10.05 -24.40
C ASP A 358 1.09 10.26 -23.57
N PRO A 359 -0.01 10.75 -24.18
CA PRO A 359 -1.24 10.98 -23.45
C PRO A 359 -1.91 9.67 -23.01
N VAL A 360 -1.54 8.52 -23.59
CA VAL A 360 -2.12 7.23 -23.20
C VAL A 360 -1.60 6.79 -21.84
N ALA A 361 -0.35 7.14 -21.50
CA ALA A 361 0.26 6.81 -20.21
C ALA A 361 -0.60 7.31 -19.02
N THR A 362 -1.08 8.55 -19.08
CA THR A 362 -1.94 9.13 -18.03
C THR A 362 -3.26 8.37 -17.88
N TRP A 363 -3.82 7.87 -18.98
CA TRP A 363 -5.04 7.06 -18.95
C TRP A 363 -4.79 5.66 -18.34
N ILE A 364 -3.62 5.08 -18.56
CA ILE A 364 -3.21 3.81 -17.92
C ILE A 364 -3.03 4.01 -16.40
N GLU A 365 -2.41 5.12 -15.98
CA GLU A 365 -2.30 5.47 -14.56
C GLU A 365 -3.69 5.66 -13.93
N ALA A 366 -4.60 6.36 -14.60
CA ALA A 366 -5.99 6.53 -14.16
C ALA A 366 -6.75 5.19 -14.04
N LEU A 367 -6.57 4.27 -15.00
CA LEU A 367 -7.11 2.90 -14.91
C LEU A 367 -6.58 2.14 -13.67
N SER A 368 -5.29 2.28 -13.39
CA SER A 368 -4.64 1.67 -12.23
C SER A 368 -5.20 2.25 -10.93
N MET A 369 -5.43 3.57 -10.88
CA MET A 369 -5.95 4.26 -9.69
C MET A 369 -7.39 3.86 -9.36
N VAL A 370 -8.26 3.65 -10.36
CA VAL A 370 -9.60 3.11 -10.12
C VAL A 370 -9.52 1.69 -9.57
N ARG A 371 -8.73 0.82 -10.21
CA ARG A 371 -8.72 -0.61 -9.93
C ARG A 371 -7.94 -0.97 -8.68
N LEU A 372 -6.67 -0.62 -8.63
CA LEU A 372 -5.78 -0.97 -7.53
C LEU A 372 -5.89 0.01 -6.36
N GLY A 373 -6.13 1.29 -6.67
CA GLY A 373 -6.33 2.35 -5.67
C GLY A 373 -7.73 2.39 -5.07
N LEU A 374 -8.69 1.61 -5.61
CA LEU A 374 -10.09 1.59 -5.17
C LEU A 374 -10.70 3.01 -5.13
N ARG A 375 -10.49 3.79 -6.20
CA ARG A 375 -11.06 5.14 -6.38
C ARG A 375 -12.22 5.11 -7.38
N SER A 376 -13.21 5.99 -7.20
CA SER A 376 -14.28 6.08 -8.20
C SER A 376 -13.74 6.70 -9.50
N PRO A 377 -14.25 6.29 -10.68
CA PRO A 377 -13.83 6.88 -11.95
C PRO A 377 -14.02 8.40 -12.04
N ALA A 378 -15.02 8.95 -11.34
CA ALA A 378 -15.29 10.39 -11.30
C ALA A 378 -14.24 11.14 -10.48
N ASP A 379 -13.84 10.60 -9.32
CA ASP A 379 -12.80 11.22 -8.49
C ASP A 379 -11.45 11.16 -9.21
N VAL A 380 -11.14 10.04 -9.88
CA VAL A 380 -9.93 9.91 -10.69
C VAL A 380 -9.93 10.94 -11.81
N GLU A 381 -11.03 11.11 -12.54
CA GLU A 381 -11.12 12.14 -13.57
C GLU A 381 -10.85 13.56 -13.03
N ALA A 382 -11.39 13.88 -11.84
CA ALA A 382 -11.19 15.16 -11.19
C ALA A 382 -9.73 15.40 -10.76
N ILE A 383 -9.05 14.37 -10.22
CA ILE A 383 -7.64 14.44 -9.79
C ILE A 383 -6.71 14.86 -10.94
N TYR A 384 -6.99 14.40 -12.15
CA TYR A 384 -6.18 14.67 -13.34
C TYR A 384 -6.54 16.00 -14.04
N ASP A 385 -7.47 16.80 -13.52
CA ASP A 385 -7.75 18.21 -13.92
C ASP A 385 -7.77 18.43 -15.45
N GLY A 386 -8.47 17.54 -16.16
CA GLY A 386 -8.66 17.61 -17.62
C GLY A 386 -7.67 16.81 -18.48
N ASP A 387 -6.57 16.26 -17.92
CA ASP A 387 -5.65 15.40 -18.68
C ASP A 387 -6.29 14.07 -19.12
N VAL A 388 -7.28 13.61 -18.36
CA VAL A 388 -8.12 12.43 -18.67
C VAL A 388 -9.60 12.83 -18.78
N ALA A 389 -9.91 14.00 -19.33
CA ALA A 389 -11.30 14.45 -19.50
C ALA A 389 -12.17 13.39 -20.21
N GLY A 390 -13.33 13.09 -19.63
CA GLY A 390 -14.24 12.03 -20.07
C GLY A 390 -13.90 10.63 -19.55
N PHE A 391 -12.94 10.48 -18.64
CA PHE A 391 -12.51 9.17 -18.12
C PHE A 391 -13.64 8.39 -17.46
N ALA A 392 -14.51 9.03 -16.68
CA ALA A 392 -15.64 8.36 -16.02
C ALA A 392 -16.62 7.75 -17.05
N ALA A 393 -16.82 8.42 -18.19
CA ALA A 393 -17.64 7.91 -19.29
C ALA A 393 -16.91 6.86 -20.16
N PHE A 394 -15.58 6.88 -20.17
CA PHE A 394 -14.73 5.90 -20.85
C PHE A 394 -14.66 4.57 -20.09
N TRP A 395 -14.53 4.61 -18.77
CA TRP A 395 -14.36 3.43 -17.91
C TRP A 395 -15.33 2.26 -18.22
N PRO A 396 -16.66 2.45 -18.27
CA PRO A 396 -17.58 1.36 -18.58
C PRO A 396 -17.41 0.82 -20.01
N LYS A 397 -17.02 1.67 -20.98
CA LYS A 397 -16.77 1.25 -22.38
C LYS A 397 -15.50 0.40 -22.47
N TYR A 398 -14.44 0.79 -21.77
CA TYR A 398 -13.20 0.02 -21.69
C TYR A 398 -13.46 -1.39 -21.14
N ARG A 399 -14.19 -1.46 -20.03
CA ARG A 399 -14.60 -2.72 -19.40
C ARG A 399 -15.46 -3.58 -20.33
N ALA A 400 -16.39 -2.98 -21.08
CA ALA A 400 -17.20 -3.71 -22.06
C ALA A 400 -16.36 -4.31 -23.21
N VAL A 401 -15.30 -3.62 -23.64
CA VAL A 401 -14.38 -4.16 -24.67
C VAL A 401 -13.59 -5.35 -24.12
N LEU A 402 -13.04 -5.25 -22.90
CA LEU A 402 -12.38 -6.39 -22.25
C LEU A 402 -13.30 -7.60 -22.16
N GLU A 403 -14.55 -7.38 -21.75
CA GLU A 403 -15.56 -8.43 -21.66
C GLU A 403 -15.87 -9.06 -23.03
N ALA A 404 -16.06 -8.25 -24.07
CA ALA A 404 -16.34 -8.74 -25.41
C ALA A 404 -15.15 -9.55 -25.99
N GLU A 405 -13.92 -9.10 -25.77
CA GLU A 405 -12.71 -9.79 -26.23
C GLU A 405 -12.33 -11.01 -25.35
N GLY A 406 -12.99 -11.20 -24.19
CA GLY A 406 -12.62 -12.25 -23.22
C GLY A 406 -11.20 -12.03 -22.69
N ALA A 407 -10.82 -10.77 -22.52
CA ALA A 407 -9.48 -10.33 -22.17
C ALA A 407 -9.44 -9.79 -20.74
N ILE A 408 -8.29 -9.92 -20.10
CA ILE A 408 -8.03 -9.36 -18.77
C ILE A 408 -6.59 -8.83 -18.72
N ASP A 409 -6.41 -7.58 -18.33
CA ASP A 409 -5.06 -7.03 -18.12
C ASP A 409 -4.58 -7.28 -16.68
N PHE A 410 -3.36 -6.85 -16.37
CA PHE A 410 -2.70 -7.16 -15.10
C PHE A 410 -3.47 -6.71 -13.86
N ASP A 411 -3.96 -5.46 -13.82
CA ASP A 411 -4.68 -4.95 -12.65
C ASP A 411 -6.13 -5.48 -12.60
N ASP A 412 -6.73 -5.70 -13.78
CA ASP A 412 -8.08 -6.22 -13.87
C ASP A 412 -8.18 -7.65 -13.31
N GLN A 413 -7.07 -8.41 -13.27
CA GLN A 413 -7.01 -9.69 -12.55
C GLN A 413 -7.46 -9.53 -11.09
N ILE A 414 -6.92 -8.54 -10.38
CA ILE A 414 -7.27 -8.28 -8.97
C ILE A 414 -8.70 -7.75 -8.89
N TYR A 415 -9.02 -6.72 -9.66
CA TYR A 415 -10.31 -6.04 -9.56
C TYR A 415 -11.50 -6.95 -9.90
N ARG A 416 -11.35 -7.80 -10.93
CA ARG A 416 -12.38 -8.76 -11.33
C ARG A 416 -12.52 -9.93 -10.36
N ALA A 417 -11.43 -10.36 -9.74
CA ALA A 417 -11.50 -11.34 -8.65
C ALA A 417 -12.26 -10.77 -7.44
N LEU A 418 -12.06 -9.50 -7.09
CA LEU A 418 -12.83 -8.84 -6.04
C LEU A 418 -14.33 -8.84 -6.36
N GLU A 419 -14.71 -8.46 -7.59
CA GLU A 419 -16.11 -8.48 -8.02
C GLU A 419 -16.75 -9.87 -7.89
N LEU A 420 -16.04 -10.94 -8.28
CA LEU A 420 -16.52 -12.31 -8.13
C LEU A 420 -16.70 -12.71 -6.66
N LEU A 421 -15.71 -12.42 -5.81
CA LEU A 421 -15.75 -12.75 -4.38
C LEU A 421 -16.84 -11.95 -3.64
N LEU A 422 -17.13 -10.74 -4.08
CA LEU A 422 -18.20 -9.90 -3.50
C LEU A 422 -19.58 -10.35 -3.96
N ALA A 423 -19.72 -10.75 -5.23
CA ALA A 423 -21.02 -11.10 -5.82
C ALA A 423 -21.46 -12.55 -5.56
N ASP A 424 -20.53 -13.48 -5.32
CA ASP A 424 -20.85 -14.91 -5.12
C ASP A 424 -20.24 -15.46 -3.83
N ALA A 425 -21.12 -15.77 -2.88
CA ALA A 425 -20.76 -16.35 -1.60
C ALA A 425 -20.14 -17.75 -1.72
N GLU A 426 -20.54 -18.56 -2.70
CA GLU A 426 -19.99 -19.91 -2.88
C GLU A 426 -18.56 -19.84 -3.43
N THR A 427 -18.35 -19.07 -4.50
CA THR A 427 -17.00 -18.79 -5.02
C THR A 427 -16.09 -18.24 -3.93
N ARG A 428 -16.60 -17.32 -3.09
CA ARG A 428 -15.86 -16.77 -1.95
C ARG A 428 -15.48 -17.84 -0.93
N ARG A 429 -16.40 -18.70 -0.50
CA ARG A 429 -16.12 -19.78 0.47
C ARG A 429 -15.08 -20.77 -0.05
N VAL A 430 -15.16 -21.15 -1.33
CA VAL A 430 -14.15 -22.04 -1.95
C VAL A 430 -12.77 -21.36 -1.98
N ALA A 431 -12.72 -20.07 -2.30
CA ALA A 431 -11.47 -19.31 -2.28
C ALA A 431 -10.89 -19.16 -0.85
N GLN A 432 -11.74 -18.92 0.15
CA GLN A 432 -11.35 -18.82 1.56
C GLN A 432 -10.77 -20.14 2.07
N ARG A 433 -11.40 -21.28 1.75
CA ARG A 433 -10.86 -22.61 2.07
C ARG A 433 -9.50 -22.84 1.43
N ALA A 434 -9.33 -22.46 0.16
CA ALA A 434 -8.05 -22.59 -0.54
C ALA A 434 -6.93 -21.71 0.03
N CYS A 435 -7.29 -20.67 0.79
CA CYS A 435 -6.41 -19.63 1.31
C CYS A 435 -6.50 -19.52 2.85
N ARG A 436 -6.79 -20.64 3.53
CA ARG A 436 -7.16 -20.64 4.95
C ARG A 436 -6.08 -20.04 5.86
N LEU A 437 -4.80 -20.27 5.55
CA LEU A 437 -3.65 -19.61 6.16
C LEU A 437 -2.84 -18.90 5.08
N LEU A 438 -2.77 -17.56 5.14
CA LEU A 438 -1.99 -16.76 4.21
C LEU A 438 -0.68 -16.30 4.86
N LEU A 439 0.44 -16.64 4.22
CA LEU A 439 1.77 -16.13 4.58
C LEU A 439 2.17 -15.09 3.54
N VAL A 440 2.09 -13.80 3.87
CA VAL A 440 2.19 -12.71 2.88
C VAL A 440 3.49 -11.93 3.08
N ASP A 441 4.30 -11.86 2.03
CA ASP A 441 5.54 -11.07 1.99
C ASP A 441 5.32 -9.64 1.50
N GLU A 442 6.24 -8.75 1.87
CA GLU A 442 6.24 -7.32 1.56
C GLU A 442 4.87 -6.65 1.71
N PHE A 443 4.22 -6.90 2.87
CA PHE A 443 2.86 -6.45 3.14
C PHE A 443 2.66 -4.94 2.99
N GLN A 444 3.71 -4.14 3.20
CA GLN A 444 3.66 -2.69 3.03
C GLN A 444 3.46 -2.24 1.57
N ASP A 445 3.79 -3.09 0.59
CA ASP A 445 3.71 -2.75 -0.83
C ASP A 445 2.35 -3.11 -1.45
N LEU A 446 1.43 -3.64 -0.64
CA LEU A 446 0.07 -3.93 -1.08
C LEU A 446 -0.69 -2.63 -1.35
N THR A 447 -1.49 -2.62 -2.41
CA THR A 447 -2.43 -1.53 -2.71
C THR A 447 -3.77 -1.77 -1.98
N PRO A 448 -4.68 -0.77 -1.92
CA PRO A 448 -6.00 -0.97 -1.30
C PRO A 448 -6.76 -2.21 -1.82
N ALA A 449 -6.73 -2.44 -3.14
CA ALA A 449 -7.38 -3.62 -3.73
C ALA A 449 -6.73 -4.95 -3.31
N HIS A 450 -5.40 -4.98 -3.17
CA HIS A 450 -4.68 -6.16 -2.66
C HIS A 450 -5.04 -6.45 -1.20
N VAL A 451 -5.12 -5.42 -0.36
CA VAL A 451 -5.54 -5.56 1.05
C VAL A 451 -6.96 -6.10 1.13
N LEU A 452 -7.90 -5.55 0.34
CA LEU A 452 -9.28 -6.06 0.28
C LEU A 452 -9.31 -7.53 -0.15
N LEU A 453 -8.52 -7.92 -1.16
CA LEU A 453 -8.44 -9.30 -1.63
C LEU A 453 -7.94 -10.23 -0.52
N VAL A 454 -6.84 -9.87 0.16
CA VAL A 454 -6.32 -10.66 1.30
C VAL A 454 -7.35 -10.79 2.41
N ARG A 455 -8.10 -9.73 2.72
CA ARG A 455 -9.18 -9.78 3.73
C ARG A 455 -10.32 -10.70 3.33
N LEU A 456 -10.80 -10.62 2.08
CA LEU A 456 -11.88 -11.49 1.59
C LEU A 456 -11.45 -12.97 1.59
N LEU A 457 -10.19 -13.25 1.25
CA LEU A 457 -9.63 -14.61 1.22
C LEU A 457 -9.33 -15.18 2.61
N SER A 458 -8.92 -14.35 3.57
CA SER A 458 -8.59 -14.80 4.93
C SER A 458 -9.78 -14.82 5.88
N ALA A 459 -10.86 -14.09 5.56
CA ALA A 459 -12.13 -14.19 6.27
C ALA A 459 -12.66 -15.64 6.24
N PRO A 460 -13.44 -16.07 7.23
CA PRO A 460 -13.86 -15.31 8.41
C PRO A 460 -12.82 -15.28 9.56
N ASN A 461 -11.75 -16.08 9.49
CA ASN A 461 -10.77 -16.23 10.58
C ASN A 461 -9.65 -15.18 10.59
N PHE A 462 -9.44 -14.48 9.47
CA PHE A 462 -8.37 -13.49 9.31
C PHE A 462 -6.95 -14.02 9.61
N SER A 463 -6.72 -15.32 9.36
CA SER A 463 -5.43 -16.01 9.58
C SER A 463 -4.35 -15.58 8.59
N VAL A 464 -3.84 -14.37 8.77
CA VAL A 464 -2.79 -13.76 7.94
C VAL A 464 -1.52 -13.56 8.74
N PHE A 465 -0.45 -14.22 8.30
CA PHE A 465 0.91 -13.99 8.76
C PHE A 465 1.57 -13.00 7.78
N GLY A 466 1.45 -11.70 8.09
CA GLY A 466 1.95 -10.61 7.25
C GLY A 466 3.36 -10.21 7.66
N VAL A 467 4.30 -10.30 6.73
CA VAL A 467 5.70 -9.90 6.93
C VAL A 467 5.98 -8.67 6.08
N GLY A 468 6.63 -7.68 6.67
CA GLY A 468 6.97 -6.45 5.94
C GLY A 468 7.80 -5.47 6.75
N ASP A 469 8.07 -4.33 6.13
CA ASP A 469 8.80 -3.22 6.73
C ASP A 469 8.23 -1.90 6.25
N ASP A 470 7.57 -1.16 7.15
CA ASP A 470 6.96 0.15 6.87
C ASP A 470 8.00 1.23 6.52
N ASP A 471 9.28 1.04 6.91
CA ASP A 471 10.38 1.92 6.50
C ASP A 471 10.86 1.62 5.06
N GLN A 472 10.34 0.56 4.43
CA GLN A 472 10.62 0.21 3.02
C GLN A 472 9.45 0.49 2.08
N THR A 473 8.39 1.18 2.49
CA THR A 473 7.30 1.58 1.60
C THR A 473 7.76 2.69 0.64
N ILE A 474 8.03 2.33 -0.62
CA ILE A 474 8.56 3.24 -1.65
C ILE A 474 7.77 3.20 -2.97
N TYR A 475 6.59 2.58 -2.93
CA TYR A 475 5.66 2.49 -4.06
C TYR A 475 4.36 3.23 -3.72
N GLY A 476 4.46 4.34 -2.98
CA GLY A 476 3.30 5.14 -2.57
C GLY A 476 2.48 5.58 -3.77
N TYR A 477 3.17 5.90 -4.86
CA TYR A 477 2.55 6.23 -6.15
C TYR A 477 1.72 5.08 -6.76
N SER A 478 1.98 3.82 -6.44
CA SER A 478 1.18 2.68 -6.88
C SER A 478 0.03 2.36 -5.90
N GLY A 479 -0.12 3.13 -4.83
CA GLY A 479 -1.10 2.92 -3.77
C GLY A 479 -0.60 2.12 -2.57
N ALA A 480 0.71 1.83 -2.47
CA ALA A 480 1.28 1.25 -1.25
C ALA A 480 1.20 2.25 -0.09
N ASP A 481 0.87 1.81 1.12
CA ASP A 481 0.75 2.69 2.29
C ASP A 481 1.40 2.02 3.52
N PRO A 482 2.31 2.70 4.24
CA PRO A 482 2.83 2.18 5.52
C PRO A 482 1.73 1.88 6.55
N ALA A 483 0.55 2.50 6.43
CA ALA A 483 -0.62 2.24 7.27
C ALA A 483 -1.02 0.77 7.32
N TRP A 484 -0.78 -0.02 6.26
CA TRP A 484 -1.13 -1.44 6.25
C TRP A 484 -0.40 -2.25 7.32
N LEU A 485 0.84 -1.87 7.64
CA LEU A 485 1.58 -2.46 8.74
C LEU A 485 1.30 -1.73 10.05
N ILE A 486 1.14 -0.41 10.06
CA ILE A 486 0.87 0.36 11.28
C ILE A 486 -0.46 -0.09 11.91
N ASP A 487 -1.52 -0.15 11.11
CA ASP A 487 -2.90 -0.44 11.54
C ASP A 487 -3.27 -1.92 11.37
N PHE A 488 -2.28 -2.80 11.22
CA PHE A 488 -2.47 -4.22 10.88
C PHE A 488 -3.48 -4.93 11.79
N GLU A 489 -3.50 -4.64 13.09
CA GLU A 489 -4.42 -5.25 14.06
C GLU A 489 -5.88 -4.89 13.77
N SER A 490 -6.15 -3.68 13.26
CA SER A 490 -7.49 -3.30 12.79
C SER A 490 -7.85 -4.00 11.46
N LEU A 491 -6.85 -4.46 10.71
CA LEU A 491 -7.06 -5.23 9.49
C LEU A 491 -7.31 -6.72 9.79
N PHE A 492 -6.54 -7.29 10.72
CA PHE A 492 -6.59 -8.68 11.11
C PHE A 492 -6.64 -8.75 12.65
N PRO A 493 -7.85 -8.78 13.24
CA PRO A 493 -8.01 -8.75 14.69
C PRO A 493 -7.31 -9.92 15.36
N ASN A 494 -6.78 -9.68 16.57
CA ASN A 494 -6.06 -10.67 17.40
C ASN A 494 -4.74 -11.17 16.80
N ALA A 495 -4.15 -10.43 15.85
CA ALA A 495 -2.86 -10.79 15.28
C ALA A 495 -1.73 -10.69 16.34
N GLY A 496 -0.90 -11.73 16.43
CA GLY A 496 0.33 -11.68 17.24
C GLY A 496 1.34 -10.68 16.68
N MET A 497 2.14 -10.07 17.54
CA MET A 497 3.08 -9.01 17.15
C MET A 497 4.52 -9.46 17.38
N HIS A 498 5.29 -9.54 16.30
CA HIS A 498 6.66 -10.05 16.34
C HIS A 498 7.63 -9.09 15.63
N PRO A 499 8.28 -8.17 16.35
CA PRO A 499 9.36 -7.38 15.78
C PRO A 499 10.62 -8.25 15.62
N LEU A 500 11.26 -8.18 14.46
CA LEU A 500 12.63 -8.67 14.29
C LEU A 500 13.58 -7.52 14.59
N GLU A 501 14.52 -7.72 15.51
CA GLU A 501 15.40 -6.65 15.99
C GLU A 501 16.76 -6.68 15.31
N VAL A 502 17.18 -7.82 14.76
CA VAL A 502 18.56 -8.00 14.30
C VAL A 502 18.66 -7.88 12.78
N ASN A 503 19.50 -6.95 12.30
CA ASN A 503 19.93 -6.83 10.92
C ASN A 503 21.22 -7.64 10.72
N TYR A 504 21.12 -8.71 9.92
CA TYR A 504 22.25 -9.59 9.58
C TYR A 504 23.00 -9.17 8.31
N ARG A 505 22.42 -8.24 7.55
CA ARG A 505 22.91 -7.83 6.24
C ARG A 505 23.98 -6.75 6.34
N CYS A 506 23.69 -5.66 7.03
CA CYS A 506 24.46 -4.42 6.93
C CYS A 506 25.50 -4.30 8.07
N PRO A 507 26.60 -3.56 7.86
CA PRO A 507 27.51 -3.14 8.93
C PRO A 507 26.83 -2.22 9.95
N GLY A 508 27.38 -2.13 11.15
CA GLY A 508 26.80 -1.40 12.29
C GLY A 508 26.59 0.09 12.06
N ASP A 509 27.55 0.77 11.45
CA ASP A 509 27.45 2.19 11.08
C ASP A 509 26.40 2.47 9.98
N VAL A 510 26.28 1.57 8.99
CA VAL A 510 25.22 1.63 7.97
C VAL A 510 23.85 1.46 8.61
N VAL A 511 23.69 0.48 9.52
CA VAL A 511 22.43 0.27 10.25
C VAL A 511 22.07 1.51 11.07
N GLN A 512 23.02 2.08 11.82
CA GLN A 512 22.79 3.28 12.62
C GLN A 512 22.38 4.48 11.76
N ALA A 513 23.05 4.70 10.63
CA ALA A 513 22.72 5.80 9.73
C ALA A 513 21.34 5.64 9.10
N ALA A 514 21.03 4.43 8.62
CA ALA A 514 19.74 4.11 8.01
C ALA A 514 18.58 4.20 9.02
N ASP A 515 18.80 3.82 10.28
CA ASP A 515 17.85 3.94 11.38
C ASP A 515 17.63 5.39 11.82
N ARG A 516 18.70 6.18 12.02
CA ARG A 516 18.58 7.64 12.35
C ARG A 516 17.78 8.39 11.29
N LEU A 517 18.07 8.12 10.02
CA LEU A 517 17.37 8.74 8.90
C LEU A 517 15.85 8.50 8.98
N VAL A 518 15.40 7.25 9.12
CA VAL A 518 13.96 6.94 9.09
C VAL A 518 13.25 7.34 10.38
N ARG A 519 13.96 7.50 11.50
CA ARG A 519 13.37 8.06 12.73
C ARG A 519 12.94 9.53 12.61
N HIS A 520 13.31 10.23 11.52
CA HIS A 520 12.75 11.54 11.18
C HIS A 520 11.32 11.46 10.59
N ASN A 521 10.87 10.27 10.15
CA ASN A 521 9.49 10.07 9.71
C ASN A 521 8.54 9.92 10.89
N ARG A 522 7.33 10.46 10.73
CA ARG A 522 6.26 10.41 11.74
C ARG A 522 5.34 9.21 11.55
N ARG A 523 5.02 8.85 10.30
CA ARG A 523 4.15 7.70 9.99
C ARG A 523 4.98 6.42 9.88
N ARG A 524 5.30 5.81 11.03
CA ARG A 524 6.05 4.56 11.11
C ARG A 524 5.78 3.77 12.39
N VAL A 525 6.10 2.49 12.37
CA VAL A 525 6.14 1.64 13.56
C VAL A 525 7.45 1.88 14.31
N ALA A 526 7.35 2.29 15.57
CA ALA A 526 8.51 2.38 16.45
C ALA A 526 9.11 0.98 16.66
N LYS A 527 10.41 0.84 16.35
CA LYS A 527 11.14 -0.43 16.43
C LYS A 527 12.61 -0.19 16.70
N VAL A 528 13.24 -1.18 17.34
CA VAL A 528 14.67 -1.20 17.64
C VAL A 528 15.37 -2.05 16.59
N ILE A 529 16.45 -1.52 16.01
CA ILE A 529 17.25 -2.23 15.01
C ILE A 529 18.69 -2.32 15.51
N ARG A 530 19.18 -3.55 15.65
CA ARG A 530 20.55 -3.88 16.09
C ARG A 530 21.28 -4.52 14.93
N ALA A 531 22.54 -4.14 14.71
CA ALA A 531 23.37 -4.82 13.74
C ALA A 531 23.95 -6.11 14.34
N ALA A 532 23.87 -7.23 13.62
CA ALA A 532 24.56 -8.47 14.00
C ALA A 532 26.08 -8.30 13.97
N ARG A 533 26.57 -7.45 13.06
CA ARG A 533 27.98 -7.06 12.95
C ARG A 533 28.13 -5.61 13.44
N PRO A 534 28.80 -5.36 14.57
CA PRO A 534 28.96 -4.01 15.11
C PRO A 534 30.02 -3.18 14.37
N ASP A 535 30.48 -3.62 13.19
CA ASP A 535 31.50 -2.95 12.38
C ASP A 535 31.15 -1.47 12.12
N THR A 536 32.14 -0.59 12.21
CA THR A 536 31.98 0.88 12.12
C THR A 536 32.75 1.51 10.96
N GLN A 537 33.13 0.72 9.97
CA GLN A 537 33.86 1.18 8.77
C GLN A 537 33.13 0.84 7.46
N GLY A 538 31.85 0.47 7.55
CA GLY A 538 31.03 0.12 6.41
C GLY A 538 30.48 1.33 5.66
N LEU A 539 30.30 2.47 6.32
CA LEU A 539 29.72 3.68 5.72
C LEU A 539 30.80 4.75 5.44
N ARG A 540 30.89 5.17 4.18
CA ARG A 540 31.75 6.28 3.74
C ARG A 540 30.92 7.38 3.10
N VAL A 541 31.19 8.64 3.45
CA VAL A 541 30.59 9.80 2.79
C VAL A 541 31.71 10.61 2.15
N VAL A 542 31.65 10.78 0.83
CA VAL A 542 32.67 11.46 0.04
C VAL A 542 32.06 12.70 -0.58
N ALA A 543 32.52 13.87 -0.13
CA ALA A 543 32.19 15.14 -0.77
C ALA A 543 33.14 15.39 -1.94
N ALA A 544 32.61 15.57 -3.14
CA ALA A 544 33.40 15.83 -4.34
C ALA A 544 32.67 16.76 -5.30
N ALA A 545 33.37 17.77 -5.82
CA ALA A 545 32.82 18.64 -6.88
C ALA A 545 32.55 17.86 -8.18
N ASP A 546 33.41 16.88 -8.49
CA ASP A 546 33.18 15.90 -9.56
C ASP A 546 32.62 14.60 -8.97
N ALA A 547 31.30 14.52 -8.88
CA ALA A 547 30.60 13.34 -8.38
C ALA A 547 30.87 12.09 -9.24
N LEU A 548 31.03 12.26 -10.56
CA LEU A 548 31.30 11.15 -11.47
C LEU A 548 32.70 10.58 -11.24
N GLY A 549 33.72 11.43 -11.23
CA GLY A 549 35.09 11.02 -10.93
C GLY A 549 35.22 10.34 -9.56
N ALA A 550 34.55 10.86 -8.54
CA ALA A 550 34.52 10.24 -7.21
C ALA A 550 33.82 8.88 -7.19
N THR A 551 32.76 8.71 -7.99
CA THR A 551 32.06 7.42 -8.16
C THR A 551 32.97 6.39 -8.82
N VAL A 552 33.64 6.76 -9.92
CA VAL A 552 34.59 5.88 -10.62
C VAL A 552 35.76 5.51 -9.69
N ALA A 553 36.28 6.48 -8.93
CA ALA A 553 37.35 6.23 -7.95
C ALA A 553 36.91 5.26 -6.83
N ALA A 554 35.67 5.40 -6.33
CA ALA A 554 35.13 4.49 -5.32
C ALA A 554 35.00 3.05 -5.85
N VAL A 555 34.50 2.87 -7.08
CA VAL A 555 34.42 1.55 -7.72
C VAL A 555 35.82 0.97 -7.96
N ARG A 556 36.77 1.76 -8.47
CA ARG A 556 38.16 1.32 -8.65
C ARG A 556 38.80 0.86 -7.35
N ALA A 557 38.62 1.63 -6.28
CA ALA A 557 39.16 1.27 -4.97
C ALA A 557 38.60 -0.07 -4.45
N ALA A 558 37.31 -0.37 -4.70
CA ALA A 558 36.72 -1.65 -4.35
C ALA A 558 37.30 -2.81 -5.18
N LEU A 559 37.50 -2.61 -6.49
CA LEU A 559 38.15 -3.60 -7.37
C LEU A 559 39.61 -3.85 -6.96
N GLU A 560 40.36 -2.80 -6.63
CA GLU A 560 41.74 -2.87 -6.13
C GLU A 560 41.83 -3.58 -4.77
N ALA A 561 40.78 -3.49 -3.95
CA ALA A 561 40.63 -4.24 -2.71
C ALA A 561 40.21 -5.71 -2.91
N GLY A 562 40.00 -6.15 -4.15
CA GLY A 562 39.69 -7.54 -4.51
C GLY A 562 38.21 -7.89 -4.62
N THR A 563 37.30 -6.90 -4.62
CA THR A 563 35.86 -7.15 -4.86
C THR A 563 35.62 -7.44 -6.35
N ASP A 564 34.81 -8.46 -6.66
CA ASP A 564 34.41 -8.76 -8.04
C ASP A 564 33.44 -7.70 -8.60
N THR A 565 33.45 -7.48 -9.91
CA THR A 565 32.57 -6.49 -10.54
C THR A 565 31.08 -6.76 -10.31
N ALA A 566 30.67 -8.03 -10.26
CA ALA A 566 29.29 -8.42 -10.01
C ALA A 566 28.82 -8.12 -8.56
N ASP A 567 29.76 -7.96 -7.64
CA ASP A 567 29.53 -7.69 -6.21
C ASP A 567 29.49 -6.18 -5.88
N ILE A 568 29.59 -5.33 -6.92
CA ILE A 568 29.50 -3.88 -6.80
C ILE A 568 28.23 -3.39 -7.50
N ALA A 569 27.46 -2.55 -6.81
CA ALA A 569 26.36 -1.80 -7.40
C ALA A 569 26.55 -0.29 -7.27
N VAL A 570 26.24 0.45 -8.33
CA VAL A 570 26.09 1.91 -8.29
C VAL A 570 24.61 2.26 -8.45
N LEU A 571 24.06 2.91 -7.43
CA LEU A 571 22.64 3.23 -7.36
C LEU A 571 22.41 4.73 -7.55
N THR A 572 21.36 5.07 -8.30
CA THR A 572 20.89 6.44 -8.50
C THR A 572 19.42 6.59 -8.12
N ARG A 573 18.98 7.82 -7.84
CA ARG A 573 17.55 8.12 -7.63
C ARG A 573 16.75 7.93 -8.92
N VAL A 574 17.30 8.38 -10.04
CA VAL A 574 16.62 8.49 -11.34
C VAL A 574 17.41 7.82 -12.45
N ASN A 575 16.71 7.34 -13.47
CA ASN A 575 17.29 6.56 -14.56
C ASN A 575 18.28 7.38 -15.41
N ALA A 576 18.04 8.69 -15.56
CA ALA A 576 18.88 9.57 -16.37
C ALA A 576 20.35 9.59 -15.88
N LEU A 577 20.57 9.56 -14.57
CA LEU A 577 21.90 9.56 -13.96
C LEU A 577 22.68 8.25 -14.12
N LEU A 578 22.07 7.18 -14.65
CA LEU A 578 22.82 5.97 -14.98
C LEU A 578 23.73 6.18 -16.19
N ALA A 579 23.38 7.06 -17.13
CA ALA A 579 24.19 7.34 -18.33
C ALA A 579 25.61 7.84 -18.02
N PRO A 580 25.81 8.90 -17.20
CA PRO A 580 27.15 9.38 -16.88
C PRO A 580 27.98 8.33 -16.15
N VAL A 581 27.39 7.63 -15.18
CA VAL A 581 28.07 6.55 -14.45
C VAL A 581 28.50 5.42 -15.38
N GLN A 582 27.60 4.97 -16.27
CA GLN A 582 27.88 3.94 -17.27
C GLN A 582 29.07 4.33 -18.13
N LEU A 583 29.06 5.54 -18.70
CA LEU A 583 30.11 6.00 -19.60
C LEU A 583 31.43 6.28 -18.86
N GLY A 584 31.37 6.76 -17.62
CA GLY A 584 32.54 7.00 -16.79
C GLY A 584 33.25 5.71 -16.40
N LEU A 585 32.50 4.67 -16.01
CA LEU A 585 33.06 3.35 -15.71
C LEU A 585 33.61 2.66 -16.97
N SER A 586 32.89 2.74 -18.10
CA SER A 586 33.39 2.21 -19.38
C SER A 586 34.67 2.90 -19.83
N ALA A 587 34.76 4.24 -19.72
CA ALA A 587 35.97 4.99 -20.02
C ALA A 587 37.15 4.60 -19.10
N ALA A 588 36.84 4.16 -17.88
CA ALA A 588 37.80 3.63 -16.92
C ALA A 588 38.20 2.17 -17.17
N GLY A 589 37.64 1.50 -18.18
CA GLY A 589 37.89 0.09 -18.51
C GLY A 589 37.10 -0.90 -17.65
N ILE A 590 36.07 -0.44 -16.94
CA ILE A 590 35.29 -1.25 -15.99
C ILE A 590 33.98 -1.69 -16.65
N ALA A 591 33.76 -2.99 -16.70
CA ALA A 591 32.53 -3.56 -17.25
C ALA A 591 31.33 -3.25 -16.35
N VAL A 592 30.18 -2.99 -16.97
CA VAL A 592 28.92 -2.65 -16.30
C VAL A 592 27.79 -3.57 -16.75
N SER A 593 26.86 -3.84 -15.84
CA SER A 593 25.59 -4.50 -16.09
C SER A 593 24.45 -3.51 -15.81
N GLY A 594 23.42 -3.45 -16.68
CA GLY A 594 22.35 -2.44 -16.56
C GLY A 594 22.68 -1.11 -17.26
N GLY A 595 22.08 0.01 -16.83
CA GLY A 595 22.22 1.33 -17.46
C GLY A 595 21.20 1.63 -18.58
N VAL A 596 21.49 2.63 -19.42
CA VAL A 596 20.58 3.14 -20.48
C VAL A 596 21.13 2.91 -21.88
N GLY A 597 20.27 2.68 -22.87
CA GLY A 597 20.65 2.47 -24.26
C GLY A 597 20.63 3.74 -25.10
N ALA A 598 20.79 3.56 -26.42
CA ALA A 598 20.82 4.66 -27.37
C ALA A 598 19.53 5.49 -27.38
N GLU A 599 18.41 4.92 -26.93
CA GLU A 599 17.13 5.63 -26.72
C GLU A 599 17.25 6.82 -25.77
N PHE A 600 18.27 6.86 -24.91
CA PHE A 600 18.57 8.02 -24.08
C PHE A 600 18.78 9.30 -24.91
N CYS A 601 19.42 9.20 -26.09
CA CYS A 601 19.64 10.33 -26.99
C CYS A 601 18.34 10.91 -27.56
N GLU A 602 17.26 10.13 -27.55
CA GLU A 602 15.96 10.52 -28.09
C GLU A 602 15.04 11.16 -27.04
N ARG A 603 15.48 11.19 -25.77
CA ARG A 603 14.78 11.89 -24.70
C ARG A 603 14.74 13.38 -25.00
N THR A 604 13.64 14.02 -24.64
CA THR A 604 13.30 15.32 -25.23
C THR A 604 14.21 16.47 -24.77
N ALA A 605 14.69 16.45 -23.52
CA ALA A 605 15.70 17.40 -23.07
C ALA A 605 17.07 17.12 -23.71
N ILE A 606 17.46 15.84 -23.79
CA ILE A 606 18.72 15.43 -24.41
C ILE A 606 18.78 15.87 -25.88
N ARG A 607 17.76 15.53 -26.66
CA ARG A 607 17.70 15.85 -28.09
C ARG A 607 17.74 17.36 -28.35
N ALA A 608 17.03 18.15 -27.56
CA ALA A 608 17.06 19.61 -27.63
C ALA A 608 18.45 20.18 -27.31
N ALA A 609 19.07 19.71 -26.22
CA ALA A 609 20.42 20.13 -25.85
C ALA A 609 21.45 19.77 -26.94
N LEU A 610 21.41 18.54 -27.47
CA LEU A 610 22.31 18.11 -28.52
C LEU A 610 22.13 18.90 -29.84
N ALA A 611 20.90 19.29 -30.19
CA ALA A 611 20.64 20.17 -31.34
C ALA A 611 21.29 21.54 -31.16
N TRP A 612 21.13 22.15 -29.98
CA TRP A 612 21.81 23.42 -29.65
C TRP A 612 23.33 23.30 -29.65
N VAL A 613 23.90 22.22 -29.13
CA VAL A 613 25.35 21.97 -29.17
C VAL A 613 25.84 21.89 -30.62
N ARG A 614 25.12 21.19 -31.51
CA ARG A 614 25.46 21.11 -32.94
C ARG A 614 25.39 22.48 -33.63
N LEU A 615 24.35 23.28 -33.36
CA LEU A 615 24.25 24.64 -33.87
C LEU A 615 25.38 25.55 -33.37
N ALA A 616 25.78 25.38 -32.11
CA ALA A 616 26.86 26.16 -31.50
C ALA A 616 28.22 25.91 -32.18
N VAL A 617 28.49 24.70 -32.66
CA VAL A 617 29.75 24.37 -33.35
C VAL A 617 29.67 24.46 -34.88
N ALA A 618 28.48 24.70 -35.43
CA ALA A 618 28.25 24.79 -36.87
C ALA A 618 28.77 26.11 -37.48
N ASP A 619 29.03 26.08 -38.78
CA ASP A 619 29.30 27.27 -39.58
C ASP A 619 28.02 28.14 -39.65
N PRO A 620 28.05 29.44 -39.28
CA PRO A 620 26.86 30.31 -39.34
C PRO A 620 26.21 30.38 -40.74
N ALA A 621 26.98 30.12 -41.79
CA ALA A 621 26.50 30.07 -43.17
C ALA A 621 25.88 28.70 -43.55
N ARG A 622 26.04 27.67 -42.71
CA ARG A 622 25.59 26.29 -42.96
C ARG A 622 25.10 25.64 -41.67
N LEU A 623 23.80 25.79 -41.41
CA LEU A 623 23.07 25.18 -40.30
C LEU A 623 22.18 24.03 -40.81
N ASP A 624 22.00 23.00 -39.98
CA ASP A 624 21.09 21.90 -40.28
C ASP A 624 19.62 22.30 -39.96
N PRO A 625 18.69 22.21 -40.93
CA PRO A 625 17.29 22.55 -40.71
C PRO A 625 16.62 21.72 -39.59
N SER A 626 17.01 20.45 -39.43
CA SER A 626 16.43 19.60 -38.39
C SER A 626 16.84 20.06 -36.97
N ASP A 627 18.06 20.55 -36.82
CA ASP A 627 18.56 21.11 -35.56
C ASP A 627 17.90 22.45 -35.24
N LEU A 628 17.71 23.31 -36.24
CA LEU A 628 16.94 24.55 -36.09
C LEU A 628 15.51 24.27 -35.66
N ALA A 629 14.86 23.31 -36.32
CA ALA A 629 13.48 22.91 -36.00
C ALA A 629 13.34 22.32 -34.59
N GLU A 630 14.36 21.64 -34.05
CA GLU A 630 14.36 21.14 -32.68
C GLU A 630 14.68 22.26 -31.67
N ALA A 631 15.70 23.09 -31.93
CA ALA A 631 16.10 24.21 -31.08
C ALA A 631 15.00 25.27 -30.93
N LEU A 632 14.20 25.51 -31.99
CA LEU A 632 13.03 26.40 -31.93
C LEU A 632 11.95 25.95 -30.97
N ARG A 633 11.86 24.64 -30.69
CA ARG A 633 10.86 24.11 -29.77
C ARG A 633 11.21 24.43 -28.33
N ARG A 634 12.51 24.57 -28.01
CA ARG A 634 13.04 24.61 -26.64
C ARG A 634 14.33 25.43 -26.57
N PRO A 635 14.31 26.59 -25.92
CA PRO A 635 13.14 27.23 -25.29
C PRO A 635 12.03 27.56 -26.29
N SER A 636 10.76 27.39 -25.89
CA SER A 636 9.65 27.69 -26.80
C SER A 636 9.56 29.18 -27.05
N ARG A 637 9.69 29.60 -28.31
CA ARG A 637 9.41 30.98 -28.73
C ARG A 637 7.98 31.02 -29.26
N SER A 638 7.12 31.91 -28.76
CA SER A 638 5.68 31.91 -29.08
C SER A 638 5.36 32.42 -30.50
N LEU A 639 6.10 31.94 -31.50
CA LEU A 639 5.97 32.28 -32.91
C LEU A 639 4.66 31.74 -33.51
N HIS A 640 4.14 32.44 -34.52
CA HIS A 640 3.09 31.88 -35.36
C HIS A 640 3.54 30.55 -36.03
N PRO A 641 2.69 29.50 -36.13
CA PRO A 641 3.09 28.18 -36.62
C PRO A 641 3.80 28.18 -37.99
N ASN A 642 3.34 29.02 -38.93
CA ASN A 642 3.98 29.13 -40.24
C ASN A 642 5.38 29.74 -40.14
N VAL A 643 5.57 30.77 -39.29
CA VAL A 643 6.87 31.41 -39.09
C VAL A 643 7.84 30.45 -38.41
N ALA A 644 7.38 29.67 -37.43
CA ALA A 644 8.19 28.64 -36.81
C ALA A 644 8.63 27.55 -37.81
N THR A 645 7.74 27.13 -38.72
CA THR A 645 8.08 26.19 -39.79
C THR A 645 9.14 26.80 -40.73
N TRP A 646 8.92 28.02 -41.23
CA TRP A 646 9.89 28.68 -42.12
C TRP A 646 11.24 28.94 -41.45
N ALA A 647 11.24 29.27 -40.15
CA ALA A 647 12.47 29.44 -39.38
C ALA A 647 13.23 28.12 -39.25
N GLY A 648 12.53 27.00 -39.06
CA GLY A 648 13.12 25.66 -39.03
C GLY A 648 13.64 25.17 -40.39
N GLU A 649 13.16 25.72 -41.50
CA GLU A 649 13.61 25.39 -42.86
C GLU A 649 14.84 26.20 -43.32
N GLN A 650 15.30 27.18 -42.51
CA GLN A 650 16.48 27.94 -42.86
C GLN A 650 17.75 27.08 -42.78
N SER A 651 18.81 27.57 -43.43
CA SER A 651 20.12 26.89 -43.48
C SER A 651 21.28 27.80 -43.07
N SER A 652 20.99 29.01 -42.59
CA SER A 652 22.00 29.99 -42.14
C SER A 652 21.39 31.01 -41.18
N VAL A 653 22.24 31.65 -40.38
CA VAL A 653 21.83 32.76 -39.50
C VAL A 653 21.31 33.94 -40.32
N ASP A 654 21.98 34.29 -41.42
CA ASP A 654 21.51 35.33 -42.35
C ASP A 654 20.14 35.01 -42.95
N GLY A 655 19.83 33.72 -43.16
CA GLY A 655 18.51 33.25 -43.57
C GLY A 655 17.43 33.61 -42.55
N LEU A 656 17.71 33.39 -41.27
CA LEU A 656 16.81 33.77 -40.16
C LEU A 656 16.63 35.30 -40.10
N ARG A 657 17.71 36.08 -40.24
CA ARG A 657 17.63 37.55 -40.27
C ARG A 657 16.79 38.07 -41.44
N ARG A 658 16.96 37.48 -42.63
CA ARG A 658 16.13 37.80 -43.81
C ARG A 658 14.67 37.41 -43.61
N LEU A 659 14.39 36.28 -42.97
CA LEU A 659 13.04 35.86 -42.63
C LEU A 659 12.39 36.87 -41.67
N ALA A 660 13.11 37.31 -40.63
CA ALA A 660 12.63 38.34 -39.71
C ALA A 660 12.29 39.65 -40.45
N GLY A 661 13.14 40.10 -41.37
CA GLY A 661 12.89 41.30 -42.18
C GLY A 661 11.72 41.19 -43.16
N ARG A 662 11.20 39.99 -43.42
CA ARG A 662 10.03 39.72 -44.27
C ARG A 662 8.77 39.37 -43.48
N ALA A 663 8.86 39.27 -42.15
CA ALA A 663 7.73 38.91 -41.33
C ALA A 663 6.75 40.10 -41.21
N ASN A 664 5.47 39.86 -41.50
CA ASN A 664 4.42 40.88 -41.44
C ASN A 664 4.06 41.30 -40.00
N ASN A 665 4.52 40.55 -38.99
CA ASN A 665 4.25 40.78 -37.58
C ASN A 665 5.55 41.13 -36.86
N GLU A 666 5.63 42.33 -36.31
CA GLU A 666 6.80 42.85 -35.60
C GLU A 666 7.22 41.95 -34.42
N ARG A 667 6.25 41.35 -33.72
CA ARG A 667 6.53 40.42 -32.62
C ARG A 667 7.18 39.12 -33.08
N ASP A 668 6.76 38.60 -34.24
CA ASP A 668 7.38 37.39 -34.80
C ASP A 668 8.75 37.70 -35.40
N ALA A 669 8.91 38.86 -36.06
CA ALA A 669 10.19 39.35 -36.54
C ALA A 669 11.22 39.46 -35.40
N GLN A 670 10.82 40.09 -34.29
CA GLN A 670 11.67 40.22 -33.10
C GLN A 670 12.09 38.85 -32.56
N ARG A 671 11.18 37.90 -32.43
CA ARG A 671 11.47 36.56 -31.89
C ARG A 671 12.36 35.72 -32.79
N VAL A 672 12.26 35.88 -34.12
CA VAL A 672 13.18 35.25 -35.07
C VAL A 672 14.57 35.88 -34.96
N ASN A 673 14.66 37.19 -34.75
CA ASN A 673 15.94 37.86 -34.47
C ASN A 673 16.55 37.40 -33.15
N GLU A 674 15.77 37.32 -32.07
CA GLU A 674 16.22 36.78 -30.78
C GLU A 674 16.75 35.35 -30.92
N PHE A 675 16.12 34.52 -31.76
CA PHE A 675 16.65 33.18 -32.04
C PHE A 675 18.00 33.21 -32.75
N ALA A 676 18.15 34.06 -33.76
CA ALA A 676 19.42 34.25 -34.45
C ALA A 676 20.51 34.74 -33.46
N ASP A 677 20.17 35.71 -32.60
CA ASP A 677 21.05 36.22 -31.54
C ASP A 677 21.51 35.11 -30.59
N ASP A 678 20.60 34.23 -30.17
CA ASP A 678 20.92 33.10 -29.30
C ASP A 678 21.86 32.09 -29.98
N ILE A 679 21.66 31.79 -31.27
CA ILE A 679 22.57 30.93 -32.03
C ILE A 679 23.96 31.55 -32.12
N GLU A 680 24.05 32.83 -32.48
CA GLU A 680 25.34 33.54 -32.58
C GLU A 680 26.05 33.62 -31.23
N ARG A 681 25.29 33.84 -30.14
CA ARG A 681 25.82 33.81 -28.76
C ARG A 681 26.40 32.43 -28.45
N MET A 682 25.67 31.36 -28.75
CA MET A 682 26.13 29.99 -28.53
C MET A 682 27.37 29.67 -29.38
N GLN A 683 27.43 30.14 -30.63
CA GLN A 683 28.60 30.02 -31.50
C GLN A 683 29.81 30.77 -30.95
N LEU A 684 29.61 31.97 -30.40
CA LEU A 684 30.68 32.73 -29.76
C LEU A 684 31.24 31.98 -28.54
N VAL A 685 30.35 31.42 -27.70
CA VAL A 685 30.77 30.60 -26.55
C VAL A 685 31.53 29.36 -26.99
N ALA A 686 31.09 28.69 -28.07
CA ALA A 686 31.75 27.50 -28.59
C ALA A 686 33.15 27.76 -29.21
N ARG A 687 33.48 28.99 -29.61
CA ARG A 687 34.83 29.33 -30.11
C ARG A 687 35.90 29.22 -29.02
N HIS A 688 35.54 29.44 -27.76
CA HIS A 688 36.48 29.52 -26.63
C HIS A 688 36.05 28.69 -25.42
N GLY A 689 35.05 27.82 -25.59
CA GLY A 689 34.42 27.05 -24.53
C GLY A 689 34.39 25.56 -24.83
N ASP A 690 34.40 24.77 -23.77
CA ASP A 690 34.17 23.33 -23.82
C ASP A 690 32.66 23.00 -23.81
N THR A 691 32.35 21.71 -23.97
CA THR A 691 30.97 21.20 -23.87
C THR A 691 30.26 21.66 -22.59
N ALA A 692 30.96 21.66 -21.46
CA ALA A 692 30.38 22.01 -20.17
C ALA A 692 29.97 23.49 -20.10
N ARG A 693 30.80 24.39 -20.64
CA ARG A 693 30.49 25.83 -20.74
C ARG A 693 29.29 26.08 -21.65
N ILE A 694 29.25 25.41 -22.80
CA ILE A 694 28.12 25.52 -23.75
C ILE A 694 26.81 25.09 -23.09
N LEU A 695 26.78 23.93 -22.43
CA LEU A 695 25.56 23.43 -21.78
C LEU A 695 25.11 24.32 -20.62
N ARG A 696 26.04 24.88 -19.83
CA ARG A 696 25.70 25.85 -18.78
C ARG A 696 25.06 27.12 -19.35
N THR A 697 25.69 27.74 -20.36
CA THR A 697 25.10 28.91 -21.05
C THR A 697 23.74 28.59 -21.67
N LEU A 698 23.58 27.41 -22.26
CA LEU A 698 22.30 26.98 -22.83
C LEU A 698 21.20 26.83 -21.76
N SER A 699 21.55 26.23 -20.62
CA SER A 699 20.63 26.04 -19.50
C SER A 699 20.21 27.38 -18.89
N ASP A 700 21.19 28.24 -18.60
CA ASP A 700 21.02 29.39 -17.71
C ASP A 700 20.72 30.68 -18.49
N ASP A 701 21.41 30.94 -19.60
CA ASP A 701 21.32 32.21 -20.34
C ASP A 701 20.34 32.15 -21.52
N VAL A 702 20.32 31.03 -22.26
CA VAL A 702 19.36 30.81 -23.37
C VAL A 702 18.00 30.35 -22.83
N GLY A 703 17.97 29.78 -21.61
CA GLY A 703 16.73 29.44 -20.91
C GLY A 703 16.21 28.02 -21.18
N LEU A 704 17.05 27.10 -21.64
CA LEU A 704 16.64 25.69 -21.81
C LEU A 704 16.24 25.10 -20.46
N GLY A 705 16.96 25.40 -19.38
CA GLY A 705 16.66 24.90 -18.03
C GLY A 705 15.27 25.33 -17.55
N ALA A 706 14.92 26.60 -17.73
CA ALA A 706 13.60 27.13 -17.39
C ALA A 706 12.48 26.54 -18.26
N SER A 707 12.73 26.37 -19.56
CA SER A 707 11.77 25.73 -20.48
C SER A 707 11.51 24.28 -20.10
N ILE A 708 12.53 23.53 -19.73
CA ILE A 708 12.40 22.14 -19.28
C ILE A 708 11.70 22.06 -17.92
N SER A 709 12.03 22.97 -16.99
CA SER A 709 11.35 23.04 -15.69
C SER A 709 9.85 23.30 -15.84
N THR A 710 9.44 24.14 -16.79
CA THR A 710 8.01 24.40 -17.06
C THR A 710 7.28 23.14 -17.55
N ILE A 711 7.97 22.26 -18.28
CA ILE A 711 7.41 20.99 -18.74
C ILE A 711 7.28 19.99 -17.58
N ASP A 712 8.27 19.95 -16.70
CA ASP A 712 8.20 19.13 -15.50
C ASP A 712 7.09 19.63 -14.55
N ASP A 713 6.91 20.95 -14.41
CA ASP A 713 5.84 21.60 -13.63
C ASP A 713 4.43 21.33 -14.21
N SER A 714 4.31 21.14 -15.53
CA SER A 714 3.02 20.93 -16.21
C SER A 714 2.62 19.46 -16.35
N ARG A 715 3.53 18.52 -16.09
CA ARG A 715 3.22 17.09 -16.02
C ARG A 715 2.72 16.74 -14.62
N ARG A 716 1.40 16.57 -14.49
CA ARG A 716 0.78 15.94 -13.30
C ARG A 716 0.76 14.42 -13.49
N GLY A 717 0.92 13.65 -12.42
CA GLY A 717 1.07 12.19 -12.47
C GLY A 717 2.47 11.73 -12.04
N MET A 718 2.64 10.42 -11.81
CA MET A 718 3.71 9.90 -10.94
C MET A 718 4.83 9.18 -11.69
N ASN A 719 4.61 8.72 -12.92
CA ASN A 719 5.68 8.18 -13.78
C ASN A 719 6.39 9.32 -14.54
N ARG A 720 6.94 10.28 -13.80
CA ARG A 720 7.64 11.45 -14.34
C ARG A 720 9.03 11.04 -14.82
N ALA A 721 9.21 10.83 -16.13
CA ALA A 721 10.53 11.08 -16.71
C ALA A 721 10.80 12.59 -16.60
N ALA A 722 11.38 13.01 -15.48
CA ALA A 722 11.70 14.40 -15.20
C ALA A 722 12.84 14.82 -16.14
N GLN A 723 12.52 15.75 -17.03
CA GLN A 723 13.43 16.11 -18.12
C GLN A 723 14.58 16.98 -17.65
N ASN A 724 14.49 17.62 -16.47
CA ASN A 724 15.64 18.32 -15.92
C ASN A 724 16.78 17.36 -15.55
N ASP A 725 16.47 16.15 -15.09
CA ASP A 725 17.48 15.15 -14.71
C ASP A 725 18.34 14.74 -15.91
N ASP A 726 17.77 14.83 -17.11
CA ASP A 726 18.49 14.64 -18.37
C ASP A 726 19.55 15.73 -18.59
N LEU A 727 19.26 16.97 -18.22
CA LEU A 727 20.21 18.08 -18.30
C LEU A 727 21.32 17.94 -17.26
N VAL A 728 20.98 17.51 -16.04
CA VAL A 728 21.98 17.17 -15.00
C VAL A 728 22.90 16.05 -15.49
N SER A 729 22.32 15.00 -16.08
CA SER A 729 23.08 13.91 -16.70
C SER A 729 24.01 14.40 -17.82
N LEU A 730 23.55 15.29 -18.71
CA LEU A 730 24.39 15.86 -19.77
C LEU A 730 25.52 16.71 -19.22
N ALA A 731 25.28 17.49 -18.16
CA ALA A 731 26.32 18.28 -17.53
C ALA A 731 27.46 17.41 -16.98
N GLN A 732 27.14 16.24 -16.42
CA GLN A 732 28.15 15.26 -16.02
C GLN A 732 28.85 14.61 -17.22
N LEU A 733 28.11 14.25 -18.29
CA LEU A 733 28.69 13.67 -19.50
C LEU A 733 29.65 14.63 -20.23
N ALA A 734 29.44 15.93 -20.09
CA ALA A 734 30.30 16.96 -20.67
C ALA A 734 31.73 16.93 -20.10
N THR A 735 31.95 16.38 -18.91
CA THR A 735 33.31 16.23 -18.35
C THR A 735 34.07 15.09 -19.04
N LEU A 736 33.37 14.05 -19.50
CA LEU A 736 33.94 12.92 -20.24
C LEU A 736 34.23 13.27 -21.71
N GLN A 737 33.44 14.18 -22.30
CA GLN A 737 33.65 14.67 -23.66
C GLN A 737 33.68 16.20 -23.70
N PRO A 738 34.85 16.82 -23.46
CA PRO A 738 35.01 18.27 -23.47
C PRO A 738 34.88 18.90 -24.87
N ASP A 739 35.05 18.12 -25.95
CA ASP A 739 34.87 18.61 -27.32
C ASP A 739 33.39 18.54 -27.75
N PRO A 740 32.70 19.69 -27.89
CA PRO A 740 31.29 19.73 -28.25
C PRO A 740 31.01 19.17 -29.66
N ARG A 741 32.01 19.16 -30.55
CA ARG A 741 31.87 18.63 -31.92
C ARG A 741 31.65 17.12 -31.93
N LEU A 742 32.20 16.43 -30.93
CA LEU A 742 32.17 14.98 -30.85
C LEU A 742 31.03 14.45 -29.99
N LEU A 743 30.45 15.28 -29.10
CA LEU A 743 29.48 14.87 -28.08
C LEU A 743 28.34 13.99 -28.63
N SER A 744 27.65 14.44 -29.68
CA SER A 744 26.47 13.73 -30.21
C SER A 744 26.82 12.34 -30.77
N GLY A 745 27.89 12.27 -31.57
CA GLY A 745 28.35 11.01 -32.18
C GLY A 745 28.93 10.06 -31.15
N TRP A 746 29.76 10.59 -30.25
CA TRP A 746 30.35 9.84 -29.15
C TRP A 746 29.28 9.24 -28.24
N LEU A 747 28.28 10.02 -27.81
CA LEU A 747 27.23 9.55 -26.90
C LEU A 747 26.44 8.39 -27.52
N ARG A 748 26.00 8.53 -28.78
CA ARG A 748 25.28 7.46 -29.49
C ARG A 748 26.12 6.21 -29.65
N GLN A 749 27.40 6.35 -30.00
CA GLN A 749 28.32 5.24 -30.18
C GLN A 749 28.53 4.48 -28.86
N GLN A 750 28.80 5.19 -27.76
CA GLN A 750 29.07 4.58 -26.46
C GLN A 750 27.84 3.87 -25.88
N LEU A 751 26.65 4.48 -25.98
CA LEU A 751 25.41 3.90 -25.46
C LEU A 751 24.88 2.69 -26.26
N SER A 752 25.36 2.52 -27.49
CA SER A 752 25.01 1.39 -28.36
C SER A 752 25.87 0.14 -28.11
N GLN A 753 26.92 0.25 -27.29
CA GLN A 753 27.79 -0.89 -27.00
C GLN A 753 27.05 -1.96 -26.18
N PRO A 754 27.25 -3.26 -26.49
CA PRO A 754 26.65 -4.35 -25.74
C PRO A 754 27.20 -4.39 -24.31
N ARG A 755 26.34 -4.82 -23.38
CA ARG A 755 26.64 -4.87 -21.94
C ARG A 755 26.74 -6.31 -21.48
N GLY A 756 27.68 -6.59 -20.58
CA GLY A 756 27.92 -7.93 -20.05
C GLY A 756 27.13 -8.22 -18.76
N ALA A 757 26.77 -9.48 -18.53
CA ALA A 757 26.02 -9.90 -17.35
C ALA A 757 26.84 -9.92 -16.04
N GLY A 758 28.18 -9.80 -16.11
CA GLY A 758 29.09 -9.87 -14.94
C GLY A 758 29.72 -8.53 -14.53
N GLY A 759 29.26 -7.40 -15.06
CA GLY A 759 29.78 -6.08 -14.74
C GLY A 759 29.12 -5.44 -13.51
N VAL A 760 29.68 -4.30 -13.07
CA VAL A 760 29.14 -3.46 -11.99
C VAL A 760 27.67 -3.12 -12.25
N ALA A 761 26.81 -3.42 -11.29
CA ALA A 761 25.37 -3.27 -11.45
C ALA A 761 24.94 -1.80 -11.39
N LEU A 762 24.30 -1.31 -12.46
CA LEU A 762 23.78 0.05 -12.57
C LEU A 762 22.25 0.03 -12.57
N ALA A 763 21.64 0.60 -11.53
CA ALA A 763 20.20 0.61 -11.40
C ALA A 763 19.68 1.76 -10.52
N THR A 764 18.40 2.08 -10.66
CA THR A 764 17.72 2.99 -9.75
C THR A 764 17.35 2.27 -8.46
N VAL A 765 17.26 3.02 -7.35
CA VAL A 765 16.90 2.46 -6.03
C VAL A 765 15.59 1.65 -6.07
N HIS A 766 14.57 2.15 -6.75
CA HIS A 766 13.26 1.48 -6.88
C HIS A 766 13.34 0.11 -7.55
N ARG A 767 14.29 -0.09 -8.50
CA ARG A 767 14.45 -1.33 -9.25
C ARG A 767 15.21 -2.40 -8.48
N VAL A 768 16.00 -2.00 -7.49
CA VAL A 768 16.86 -2.89 -6.70
C VAL A 768 16.29 -3.25 -5.34
N LYS A 769 15.07 -2.82 -5.02
CA LYS A 769 14.38 -3.26 -3.81
C LYS A 769 14.35 -4.79 -3.75
N GLY A 770 14.64 -5.33 -2.56
CA GLY A 770 14.80 -6.77 -2.32
C GLY A 770 16.17 -7.35 -2.71
N GLN A 771 17.02 -6.62 -3.45
CA GLN A 771 18.37 -7.07 -3.80
C GLN A 771 19.41 -6.58 -2.78
N GLU A 772 20.65 -7.07 -2.87
CA GLU A 772 21.77 -6.71 -1.99
C GLU A 772 23.12 -6.99 -2.68
N TRP A 773 24.14 -6.21 -2.33
CA TRP A 773 25.52 -6.34 -2.86
C TRP A 773 26.54 -6.17 -1.73
N PRO A 774 27.71 -6.84 -1.79
CA PRO A 774 28.84 -6.53 -0.91
C PRO A 774 29.18 -5.04 -0.86
N VAL A 775 29.34 -4.41 -2.03
CA VAL A 775 29.69 -2.99 -2.13
C VAL A 775 28.60 -2.20 -2.86
N VAL A 776 28.14 -1.12 -2.26
CA VAL A 776 27.17 -0.18 -2.86
C VAL A 776 27.74 1.23 -2.91
N VAL A 777 27.62 1.89 -4.06
CA VAL A 777 27.95 3.30 -4.23
C VAL A 777 26.67 4.07 -4.57
N LEU A 778 26.28 5.04 -3.74
CA LEU A 778 25.17 5.94 -4.01
C LEU A 778 25.71 7.16 -4.75
N HIS A 779 25.35 7.30 -6.02
CA HIS A 779 25.82 8.37 -6.87
C HIS A 779 24.92 9.60 -6.76
N HIS A 780 25.56 10.78 -6.64
CA HIS A 780 24.93 12.10 -6.71
C HIS A 780 23.81 12.32 -5.69
N VAL A 781 24.17 12.19 -4.41
CA VAL A 781 23.27 12.41 -3.26
C VAL A 781 23.20 13.92 -2.94
N GLU A 782 22.46 14.65 -3.76
CA GLU A 782 22.26 16.11 -3.69
C GLU A 782 20.81 16.51 -3.37
N ALA A 783 20.60 17.76 -2.97
CA ALA A 783 19.32 18.28 -2.46
C ALA A 783 18.15 18.27 -3.47
N ASP A 784 18.42 18.07 -4.76
CA ASP A 784 17.42 17.95 -5.83
C ASP A 784 17.14 16.50 -6.26
N GLN A 785 17.95 15.55 -5.78
CA GLN A 785 17.81 14.10 -6.03
C GLN A 785 17.38 13.33 -4.77
N TYR A 786 17.84 13.75 -3.60
CA TYR A 786 17.49 13.19 -2.31
C TYR A 786 17.19 14.33 -1.34
N PRO A 787 15.93 14.68 -1.06
CA PRO A 787 14.72 14.23 -1.75
C PRO A 787 14.69 14.68 -3.21
N HIS A 788 14.02 13.91 -4.06
CA HIS A 788 13.82 14.34 -5.44
C HIS A 788 12.96 15.62 -5.50
N ARG A 789 13.37 16.61 -6.30
CA ARG A 789 12.72 17.94 -6.37
C ARG A 789 11.23 17.94 -6.73
N LEU A 790 10.75 16.87 -7.36
CA LEU A 790 9.34 16.69 -7.74
C LEU A 790 8.55 15.84 -6.74
N ALA A 791 9.18 15.35 -5.68
CA ALA A 791 8.52 14.55 -4.66
C ALA A 791 7.64 15.45 -3.77
N GLU A 792 6.43 14.96 -3.50
CA GLU A 792 5.47 15.64 -2.64
C GLU A 792 5.52 15.08 -1.20
N ASP A 793 5.94 13.83 -1.04
CA ASP A 793 6.14 13.17 0.24
C ASP A 793 7.63 13.02 0.58
N LEU A 794 8.10 13.86 1.51
CA LEU A 794 9.47 13.79 2.03
C LEU A 794 9.73 12.52 2.85
N GLU A 795 8.71 11.96 3.51
CA GLU A 795 8.88 10.72 4.27
C GLU A 795 9.14 9.53 3.36
N GLU A 796 8.43 9.45 2.22
CA GLU A 796 8.68 8.45 1.17
C GLU A 796 10.10 8.60 0.61
N GLU A 797 10.57 9.81 0.31
CA GLU A 797 11.94 10.01 -0.17
C GLU A 797 13.01 9.60 0.86
N ARG A 798 12.76 9.77 2.16
CA ARG A 798 13.63 9.19 3.21
C ARG A 798 13.61 7.67 3.18
N ARG A 799 12.45 7.03 2.98
CA ARG A 799 12.34 5.57 2.81
C ARG A 799 13.12 5.09 1.56
N VAL A 800 13.07 5.85 0.46
CA VAL A 800 13.89 5.56 -0.73
C VAL A 800 15.38 5.61 -0.38
N PHE A 801 15.85 6.65 0.31
CA PHE A 801 17.25 6.75 0.70
C PHE A 801 17.66 5.66 1.71
N HIS A 802 16.78 5.32 2.65
CA HIS A 802 16.94 4.18 3.57
C HIS A 802 17.10 2.86 2.82
N VAL A 803 16.23 2.59 1.83
CA VAL A 803 16.35 1.39 0.99
C VAL A 803 17.70 1.37 0.28
N ALA A 804 18.16 2.50 -0.25
CA ALA A 804 19.44 2.61 -0.93
C ALA A 804 20.63 2.25 -0.02
N LEU A 805 20.67 2.79 1.20
CA LEU A 805 21.70 2.48 2.19
C LEU A 805 21.69 0.99 2.57
N THR A 806 20.51 0.41 2.81
CA THR A 806 20.35 -0.98 3.29
C THR A 806 20.54 -2.05 2.20
N ARG A 807 21.01 -1.67 1.00
CA ARG A 807 21.42 -2.61 -0.05
C ARG A 807 22.86 -3.11 0.13
N GLY A 808 23.71 -2.37 0.84
CA GLY A 808 25.12 -2.73 1.03
C GLY A 808 25.33 -3.72 2.18
N ARG A 809 26.10 -4.77 1.94
CA ARG A 809 26.44 -5.80 2.93
C ARG A 809 27.75 -5.55 3.64
N GLU A 810 28.73 -4.93 2.98
CA GLU A 810 30.07 -4.74 3.54
C GLU A 810 30.48 -3.28 3.51
N GLN A 811 30.26 -2.60 2.38
CA GLN A 811 30.56 -1.18 2.24
C GLN A 811 29.48 -0.42 1.49
N VAL A 812 29.19 0.79 1.98
CA VAL A 812 28.29 1.78 1.37
C VAL A 812 29.04 3.09 1.24
N THR A 813 29.22 3.57 0.02
CA THR A 813 29.83 4.89 -0.25
C THR A 813 28.78 5.86 -0.76
N VAL A 814 28.55 6.96 -0.05
CA VAL A 814 27.64 8.04 -0.41
C VAL A 814 28.43 9.17 -1.06
N ILE A 815 28.22 9.40 -2.36
CA ILE A 815 28.87 10.48 -3.09
C ILE A 815 28.00 11.74 -3.02
N VAL A 816 28.52 12.77 -2.36
CA VAL A 816 27.85 14.05 -2.13
C VAL A 816 28.49 15.11 -3.02
N GLY A 817 27.69 15.79 -3.82
CA GLY A 817 28.18 16.85 -4.69
C GLY A 817 28.17 18.23 -4.03
N ALA A 818 28.06 19.28 -4.84
CA ALA A 818 28.22 20.67 -4.38
C ALA A 818 27.09 21.15 -3.46
N LYS A 819 25.87 20.61 -3.63
CA LYS A 819 24.72 20.91 -2.77
C LYS A 819 24.27 19.63 -2.06
N PRO A 820 24.84 19.32 -0.88
CA PRO A 820 24.51 18.12 -0.14
C PRO A 820 23.02 17.95 0.09
N SER A 821 22.55 16.71 -0.05
CA SER A 821 21.21 16.32 0.40
C SER A 821 21.04 16.62 1.90
N PRO A 822 19.87 17.14 2.34
CA PRO A 822 19.56 17.24 3.76
C PRO A 822 19.58 15.88 4.47
N PHE A 823 19.32 14.78 3.76
CA PHE A 823 19.30 13.43 4.33
C PHE A 823 20.69 12.95 4.77
N VAL A 824 21.77 13.54 4.25
CA VAL A 824 23.15 13.27 4.71
C VAL A 824 23.36 13.78 6.14
N ASP A 825 22.68 14.84 6.52
CA ASP A 825 22.70 15.38 7.89
C ASP A 825 21.76 14.56 8.80
N GLU A 826 20.54 14.27 8.34
CA GLU A 826 19.55 13.47 9.08
C GLU A 826 20.03 12.04 9.40
N MET A 827 20.86 11.42 8.54
CA MET A 827 21.43 10.09 8.85
C MET A 827 22.55 10.16 9.92
N ARG A 828 23.07 11.35 10.24
CA ARG A 828 24.15 11.55 11.21
C ARG A 828 23.62 12.02 12.56
N ASN A 829 22.56 12.82 12.54
CA ASN A 829 22.00 13.46 13.73
C ASN A 829 20.75 12.72 14.22
N GLU A 830 20.54 12.71 15.53
CA GLU A 830 19.28 12.23 16.10
C GLU A 830 18.15 13.20 15.73
N PRO A 831 16.94 12.69 15.42
CA PRO A 831 15.80 13.57 15.21
C PRO A 831 15.57 14.39 16.48
N PRO A 832 15.10 15.64 16.34
CA PRO A 832 14.75 16.44 17.50
C PRO A 832 13.74 15.67 18.36
N PRO A 833 13.84 15.75 19.71
CA PRO A 833 12.88 15.09 20.58
C PRO A 833 11.47 15.50 20.15
N PRO A 834 10.49 14.58 20.19
CA PRO A 834 9.13 14.88 19.76
C PRO A 834 8.64 16.09 20.55
N THR A 835 8.64 17.25 19.88
CA THR A 835 7.99 18.44 20.38
C THR A 835 6.50 18.09 20.41
N ALA A 836 5.80 18.42 21.50
CA ALA A 836 4.34 18.26 21.59
C ALA A 836 3.72 18.69 20.24
N PRO A 837 2.84 17.88 19.65
CA PRO A 837 2.71 17.77 18.19
C PRO A 837 2.55 19.13 17.53
N VAL A 838 3.65 19.62 16.93
CA VAL A 838 3.61 20.70 15.96
C VAL A 838 3.18 20.06 14.65
N LEU A 839 1.91 20.28 14.29
CA LEU A 839 1.41 19.99 12.95
C LEU A 839 2.21 20.86 11.97
N VAL A 840 3.13 20.21 11.24
CA VAL A 840 3.78 20.81 10.09
C VAL A 840 2.81 20.65 8.94
N THR A 841 2.22 21.75 8.50
CA THR A 841 1.40 21.84 7.30
C THR A 841 2.25 21.52 6.06
N PRO A 842 1.72 20.80 5.04
CA PRO A 842 2.32 20.80 3.71
C PRO A 842 2.34 22.24 3.18
N VAL A 843 3.52 22.75 2.85
CA VAL A 843 3.65 24.06 2.19
C VAL A 843 3.30 23.87 0.72
N LEU A 844 2.02 24.01 0.37
CA LEU A 844 1.62 24.29 -1.01
C LEU A 844 1.97 25.75 -1.30
N ARG A 845 2.98 25.98 -2.16
CA ARG A 845 3.27 27.30 -2.72
C ARG A 845 2.08 27.74 -3.58
N ALA A 846 1.26 28.65 -3.06
CA ALA A 846 0.36 29.44 -3.89
C ALA A 846 1.20 30.34 -4.82
N ARG A 847 1.12 30.12 -6.14
CA ARG A 847 1.60 31.10 -7.11
C ARG A 847 0.59 32.23 -7.21
N ASP A 848 1.12 33.44 -7.16
CA ASP A 848 0.45 34.71 -7.34
C ASP A 848 -0.36 34.75 -8.65
N THR A 849 -1.67 34.90 -8.55
CA THR A 849 -2.51 35.33 -9.67
C THR A 849 -3.20 36.64 -9.29
N SER A 850 -2.50 37.73 -9.55
CA SER A 850 -3.09 39.05 -9.63
C SER A 850 -4.11 39.09 -10.76
N ARG A 851 -5.42 39.16 -10.46
CA ARG A 851 -6.44 39.70 -11.37
C ARG A 851 -7.69 40.17 -10.60
N SER A 852 -7.79 41.51 -10.52
CA SER A 852 -9.00 42.34 -10.52
C SER A 852 -10.15 41.99 -9.57
N ALA A 853 -10.25 42.77 -8.49
CA ALA A 853 -11.45 42.92 -7.69
C ALA A 853 -12.59 43.55 -8.53
N ALA A 854 -13.77 42.92 -8.49
CA ALA A 854 -15.04 43.58 -8.79
C ALA A 854 -15.98 43.32 -7.61
N ALA A 855 -16.42 44.41 -6.99
CA ALA A 855 -17.26 44.41 -5.81
C ALA A 855 -18.69 43.97 -6.14
N ALA A 856 -19.28 43.15 -5.27
CA ALA A 856 -20.72 43.02 -5.13
C ALA A 856 -21.07 42.85 -3.65
N SER A 857 -21.58 43.94 -3.08
CA SER A 857 -22.19 44.05 -1.76
C SER A 857 -23.49 43.26 -1.66
N GLY A 858 -23.72 42.55 -0.56
CA GLY A 858 -24.98 41.85 -0.28
C GLY A 858 -25.21 41.59 1.21
N SER A 859 -25.76 42.59 1.91
CA SER A 859 -26.66 42.56 3.08
C SER A 859 -26.52 41.47 4.17
N ALA A 860 -26.26 41.95 5.39
CA ALA A 860 -26.50 41.25 6.66
C ALA A 860 -28.00 41.10 6.99
N SER A 861 -28.34 40.03 7.72
CA SER A 861 -29.60 39.83 8.46
C SER A 861 -29.39 38.80 9.59
N PRO A 862 -30.27 38.77 10.63
CA PRO A 862 -29.91 39.06 12.02
C PRO A 862 -29.45 37.85 12.84
N ALA A 863 -28.66 38.12 13.88
CA ALA A 863 -28.19 37.16 14.87
C ALA A 863 -29.36 36.53 15.63
N ARG A 864 -29.46 35.19 15.58
CA ARG A 864 -30.12 34.38 16.61
C ARG A 864 -29.10 34.18 17.74
N ASP A 865 -29.53 34.30 18.99
CA ASP A 865 -28.68 34.04 20.17
C ASP A 865 -28.13 32.61 20.11
N SER A 866 -26.80 32.48 20.07
CA SER A 866 -26.11 31.19 20.05
C SER A 866 -26.19 30.50 21.42
N PRO A 867 -26.49 29.19 21.48
CA PRO A 867 -26.44 28.43 22.73
C PRO A 867 -24.99 28.21 23.22
N PHE A 868 -23.99 28.45 22.38
CA PHE A 868 -22.56 28.28 22.70
C PHE A 868 -21.90 29.64 23.00
N ILE A 869 -22.02 30.10 24.24
CA ILE A 869 -21.50 31.41 24.65
C ILE A 869 -19.97 31.39 24.66
N LYS A 870 -19.37 32.26 23.87
CA LYS A 870 -17.91 32.40 23.76
C LYS A 870 -17.29 32.71 25.12
N GLY A 871 -16.44 31.80 25.59
CA GLY A 871 -15.69 31.95 26.84
C GLY A 871 -16.40 31.46 28.10
N ALA A 872 -17.53 30.74 27.98
CA ALA A 872 -18.19 30.03 29.08
C ALA A 872 -18.25 28.52 28.80
N VAL A 873 -18.35 27.67 29.83
CA VAL A 873 -18.53 26.22 29.68
C VAL A 873 -19.98 25.87 29.99
N LEU A 874 -20.70 25.23 29.06
CA LEU A 874 -22.07 24.81 29.28
C LEU A 874 -22.08 23.41 29.93
N ALA A 875 -22.76 23.26 31.06
CA ALA A 875 -22.87 22.00 31.79
C ALA A 875 -24.01 21.16 31.21
N ALA A 876 -23.70 19.92 30.83
CA ALA A 876 -24.68 18.92 30.39
C ALA A 876 -24.33 17.54 30.99
N PRO A 877 -25.32 16.68 31.32
CA PRO A 877 -25.05 15.30 31.71
C PRO A 877 -24.19 14.57 30.67
N GLY A 878 -23.17 13.83 31.11
CA GLY A 878 -22.19 13.13 30.27
C GLY A 878 -21.00 13.99 29.81
N LEU A 879 -20.94 15.27 30.18
CA LEU A 879 -19.79 16.14 29.87
C LEU A 879 -18.65 15.96 30.89
N VAL A 880 -17.42 15.78 30.39
CA VAL A 880 -16.21 15.77 31.23
C VAL A 880 -15.70 17.20 31.40
N ILE A 881 -15.58 17.61 32.66
CA ILE A 881 -14.96 18.88 33.06
C ILE A 881 -13.68 18.62 33.84
N ILE A 882 -12.71 19.50 33.67
CA ILE A 882 -11.44 19.50 34.40
C ILE A 882 -11.50 20.60 35.45
N ASP A 883 -11.37 20.22 36.71
CA ASP A 883 -11.17 21.15 37.82
C ASP A 883 -9.92 20.74 38.60
N SER A 884 -9.03 21.70 38.83
CA SER A 884 -7.76 21.50 39.55
C SER A 884 -6.90 20.33 39.02
N GLY A 885 -6.97 20.06 37.71
CA GLY A 885 -6.22 19.00 37.04
C GLY A 885 -6.84 17.60 37.12
N GLN A 886 -8.05 17.47 37.68
CA GLN A 886 -8.80 16.21 37.73
C GLN A 886 -10.03 16.25 36.83
N GLU A 887 -10.38 15.11 36.22
CA GLU A 887 -11.52 14.95 35.32
C GLU A 887 -12.78 14.51 36.08
N TRP A 888 -13.88 15.24 35.90
CA TRP A 888 -15.17 14.98 36.54
C TRP A 888 -16.23 14.82 35.46
N ILE A 889 -17.06 13.78 35.55
CA ILE A 889 -18.18 13.57 34.62
C ILE A 889 -19.46 14.12 35.25
N ILE A 890 -20.11 15.09 34.59
CA ILE A 890 -21.39 15.63 35.05
C ILE A 890 -22.47 14.56 34.90
N GLU A 891 -23.16 14.21 35.99
CA GLU A 891 -24.23 13.20 35.98
C GLU A 891 -25.63 13.83 35.92
N SER A 892 -25.82 14.91 36.67
CA SER A 892 -27.11 15.60 36.77
C SER A 892 -26.93 17.11 36.97
N LEU A 893 -28.00 17.84 36.71
CA LEU A 893 -28.08 19.28 36.90
C LEU A 893 -29.20 19.58 37.91
N ASP A 894 -28.87 20.23 39.03
CA ASP A 894 -29.79 20.50 40.13
C ASP A 894 -29.81 22.01 40.43
N GLY A 895 -30.91 22.71 40.15
CA GLY A 895 -31.22 24.04 40.72
C GLY A 895 -30.05 25.04 40.75
N GLY A 896 -29.31 25.18 39.64
CA GLY A 896 -28.14 26.09 39.53
C GLY A 896 -26.77 25.45 39.78
N HIS A 897 -26.69 24.13 39.96
CA HIS A 897 -25.44 23.38 40.14
C HIS A 897 -25.34 22.20 39.16
N ALA A 898 -24.12 21.85 38.75
CA ALA A 898 -23.80 20.60 38.06
C ALA A 898 -23.22 19.60 39.08
N VAL A 899 -23.83 18.42 39.19
CA VAL A 899 -23.35 17.33 40.04
C VAL A 899 -22.45 16.45 39.19
N ALA A 900 -21.18 16.31 39.55
CA ALA A 900 -20.21 15.55 38.78
C ALA A 900 -19.46 14.52 39.63
N ARG A 901 -19.04 13.43 39.00
CA ARG A 901 -18.44 12.26 39.65
C ARG A 901 -17.01 12.01 39.12
N LEU A 902 -16.14 11.63 40.05
CA LEU A 902 -14.77 11.14 39.81
C LEU A 902 -14.60 9.85 40.63
N GLY A 903 -14.62 8.69 39.98
CA GLY A 903 -14.63 7.40 40.67
C GLY A 903 -15.84 7.26 41.61
N THR A 904 -15.60 7.10 42.92
CA THR A 904 -16.63 7.06 43.98
C THR A 904 -16.93 8.43 44.60
N LEU A 905 -16.22 9.48 44.20
CA LEU A 905 -16.38 10.84 44.72
C LEU A 905 -17.41 11.62 43.90
N THR A 906 -18.33 12.31 44.58
CA THR A 906 -19.30 13.21 43.95
C THR A 906 -19.09 14.65 44.44
N ARG A 907 -19.14 15.62 43.53
CA ARG A 907 -18.97 17.04 43.84
C ARG A 907 -20.01 17.89 43.12
N ARG A 908 -20.48 18.96 43.78
CA ARG A 908 -21.40 19.96 43.22
C ARG A 908 -20.61 21.18 42.74
N PHE A 909 -20.75 21.54 41.48
CA PHE A 909 -20.17 22.73 40.88
C PHE A 909 -21.25 23.81 40.70
N ALA A 910 -21.09 24.96 41.34
CA ALA A 910 -22.04 26.07 41.21
C ALA A 910 -21.92 26.76 39.84
N ALA A 911 -23.03 27.30 39.33
CA ALA A 911 -22.99 28.21 38.19
C ALA A 911 -22.01 29.37 38.46
N GLY A 912 -21.08 29.60 37.53
CA GLY A 912 -19.99 30.57 37.63
C GLY A 912 -18.64 29.98 38.06
N ALA A 913 -18.58 28.70 38.49
CA ALA A 913 -17.33 28.04 38.83
C ALA A 913 -16.40 27.99 37.60
N LYS A 914 -15.12 28.35 37.78
CA LYS A 914 -14.14 28.25 36.69
C LYS A 914 -13.75 26.79 36.49
N VAL A 915 -14.08 26.25 35.33
CA VAL A 915 -13.72 24.89 34.93
C VAL A 915 -13.19 24.90 33.50
N ALA A 916 -12.55 23.81 33.10
CA ALA A 916 -12.19 23.58 31.70
C ALA A 916 -12.92 22.35 31.16
N THR A 917 -13.12 22.25 29.84
CA THR A 917 -13.48 20.98 29.19
C THR A 917 -12.22 20.20 28.84
N ALA A 918 -12.33 18.89 28.58
CA ALA A 918 -11.23 18.10 27.99
C ALA A 918 -10.71 18.72 26.67
N GLY A 919 -11.57 19.44 25.95
CA GLY A 919 -11.26 20.28 24.80
C GLY A 919 -10.58 21.64 25.13
N ARG A 920 -10.03 21.83 26.33
CA ARG A 920 -9.28 23.02 26.77
C ARG A 920 -10.03 24.37 26.69
N GLN A 921 -11.35 24.37 26.51
CA GLN A 921 -12.15 25.59 26.70
C GLN A 921 -12.27 25.84 28.21
N SER A 922 -11.76 26.98 28.68
CA SER A 922 -11.86 27.38 30.08
C SER A 922 -12.77 28.59 30.24
N GLY A 923 -13.61 28.59 31.27
CA GLY A 923 -14.58 29.64 31.50
C GLY A 923 -15.47 29.38 32.71
N PRO A 924 -16.33 30.35 33.09
CA PRO A 924 -17.36 30.11 34.09
C PRO A 924 -18.36 29.05 33.59
N LEU A 925 -18.67 28.09 34.46
CA LEU A 925 -19.67 27.06 34.23
C LEU A 925 -21.07 27.67 34.18
N ARG A 926 -21.85 27.35 33.16
CA ARG A 926 -23.26 27.72 33.03
C ARG A 926 -24.09 26.46 32.95
N ILE A 927 -25.20 26.40 33.67
CA ILE A 927 -26.09 25.26 33.64
C ILE A 927 -26.91 25.32 32.35
N ALA A 928 -26.90 24.26 31.54
CA ALA A 928 -27.74 24.20 30.35
C ALA A 928 -29.23 24.22 30.74
N GLU A 929 -30.05 24.86 29.90
CA GLU A 929 -31.51 24.69 29.97
C GLU A 929 -31.90 23.25 29.58
N PRO A 930 -33.07 22.74 30.03
CA PRO A 930 -33.48 21.35 29.77
C PRO A 930 -33.49 20.93 28.29
N ASP A 931 -33.73 21.88 27.38
CA ASP A 931 -33.74 21.68 25.93
C ASP A 931 -32.43 22.14 25.23
N GLY A 932 -31.33 22.25 26.00
CA GLY A 932 -30.03 22.73 25.53
C GLY A 932 -29.20 21.69 24.75
N PRO A 933 -28.02 22.10 24.23
CA PRO A 933 -27.11 21.21 23.51
C PRO A 933 -26.66 20.01 24.34
N SER A 934 -26.60 18.82 23.72
CA SER A 934 -26.10 17.60 24.35
C SER A 934 -24.61 17.70 24.72
N ALA A 935 -24.12 16.83 25.60
CA ALA A 935 -22.69 16.74 25.91
C ALA A 935 -21.83 16.46 24.65
N ALA A 936 -22.33 15.62 23.74
CA ALA A 936 -21.67 15.36 22.45
C ALA A 936 -21.61 16.61 21.57
N SER A 937 -22.70 17.40 21.50
CA SER A 937 -22.72 18.68 20.78
C SER A 937 -21.77 19.72 21.37
N ILE A 938 -21.65 19.76 22.70
CA ILE A 938 -20.69 20.66 23.38
C ILE A 938 -19.25 20.24 23.09
N ARG A 939 -18.94 18.94 23.17
CA ARG A 939 -17.61 18.40 22.80
C ARG A 939 -17.28 18.64 21.32
N ALA A 940 -18.24 18.39 20.44
CA ALA A 940 -18.11 18.62 19.01
C ALA A 940 -17.81 20.09 18.72
N HIS A 941 -18.53 21.03 19.35
CA HIS A 941 -18.28 22.45 19.16
C HIS A 941 -16.85 22.87 19.56
N ASP A 942 -16.34 22.36 20.69
CA ASP A 942 -14.98 22.63 21.14
C ASP A 942 -13.93 22.05 20.18
N LEU A 943 -14.09 20.79 19.78
CA LEU A 943 -13.18 20.10 18.85
C LEU A 943 -13.18 20.75 17.46
N LEU A 944 -14.35 21.14 16.95
CA LEU A 944 -14.49 21.83 15.67
C LEU A 944 -13.80 23.19 15.66
N ARG A 945 -13.86 23.96 16.76
CA ARG A 945 -13.13 25.23 16.87
C ARG A 945 -11.61 25.03 16.84
N GLN A 946 -11.11 24.01 17.54
CA GLN A 946 -9.69 23.65 17.49
C GLN A 946 -9.26 23.18 16.09
N THR A 947 -10.07 22.32 15.46
CA THR A 947 -9.84 21.85 14.09
C THR A 947 -9.81 23.02 13.13
N ARG A 948 -10.76 23.95 13.20
CA ARG A 948 -10.73 25.19 12.40
C ARG A 948 -9.48 26.02 12.64
N ASP A 949 -9.08 26.22 13.89
CA ASP A 949 -7.90 27.02 14.22
C ASP A 949 -6.59 26.37 13.73
N ARG A 950 -6.53 25.04 13.67
CA ARG A 950 -5.43 24.30 13.03
C ARG A 950 -5.44 24.47 11.51
N LEU A 951 -6.61 24.44 10.88
CA LEU A 951 -6.77 24.48 9.43
C LEU A 951 -6.59 25.87 8.80
N ARG A 952 -6.63 26.94 9.57
CA ARG A 952 -6.68 28.31 9.03
C ARG A 952 -5.41 28.77 8.31
N ASN A 953 -4.24 28.18 8.53
CA ASN A 953 -2.98 28.47 7.80
C ASN A 953 -2.73 29.97 7.53
N GLY A 954 -2.88 30.82 8.55
CA GLY A 954 -2.69 32.29 8.45
C GLY A 954 -3.88 33.09 7.90
N LYS A 955 -4.96 32.43 7.46
CA LYS A 955 -6.22 33.07 7.06
C LYS A 955 -7.11 33.37 8.27
N PRO A 956 -8.01 34.38 8.20
CA PRO A 956 -9.03 34.59 9.23
C PRO A 956 -9.93 33.37 9.43
N ALA A 957 -10.32 33.05 10.67
CA ALA A 957 -11.04 31.82 11.01
C ALA A 957 -12.34 31.62 10.21
N TYR A 958 -13.08 32.69 9.92
CA TYR A 958 -14.32 32.64 9.14
C TYR A 958 -14.12 32.18 7.68
N VAL A 959 -12.89 32.26 7.14
CA VAL A 959 -12.56 31.78 5.79
C VAL A 959 -12.60 30.25 5.72
N VAL A 960 -12.28 29.56 6.83
CA VAL A 960 -12.44 28.11 6.96
C VAL A 960 -13.92 27.82 7.28
N PHE A 961 -14.38 28.18 8.48
CA PHE A 961 -15.79 28.13 8.88
C PHE A 961 -16.10 29.31 9.81
N ASP A 962 -17.18 30.04 9.54
CA ASP A 962 -17.71 31.00 10.51
C ASP A 962 -18.27 30.28 11.75
N ASP A 963 -18.37 31.02 12.86
CA ASP A 963 -18.83 30.45 14.14
C ASP A 963 -20.26 29.87 14.00
N ALA A 964 -21.16 30.51 13.24
CA ALA A 964 -22.52 30.03 13.04
C ALA A 964 -22.61 28.73 12.23
N THR A 965 -21.68 28.47 11.31
CA THR A 965 -21.56 27.18 10.63
C THR A 965 -21.02 26.10 11.57
N LEU A 966 -20.02 26.39 12.40
CA LEU A 966 -19.53 25.42 13.38
C LEU A 966 -20.59 25.02 14.40
N GLU A 967 -21.40 25.97 14.86
CA GLU A 967 -22.53 25.70 15.76
C GLU A 967 -23.55 24.78 15.11
N ARG A 968 -23.90 25.02 13.84
CA ARG A 968 -24.82 24.14 13.10
C ARG A 968 -24.26 22.73 12.92
N ILE A 969 -22.96 22.60 12.66
CA ILE A 969 -22.29 21.28 12.58
C ILE A 969 -22.34 20.58 13.94
N ALA A 970 -22.01 21.28 15.02
CA ALA A 970 -22.00 20.72 16.38
C ALA A 970 -23.40 20.30 16.87
N LEU A 971 -24.45 21.02 16.47
CA LEU A 971 -25.83 20.67 16.79
C LEU A 971 -26.35 19.51 15.92
N ALA A 972 -25.91 19.42 14.65
CA ALA A 972 -26.35 18.39 13.73
C ALA A 972 -25.60 17.05 13.87
N LEU A 973 -24.38 17.06 14.41
CA LEU A 973 -23.50 15.90 14.59
C LEU A 973 -23.43 14.97 13.33
N PRO A 974 -23.08 15.51 12.15
CA PRO A 974 -23.07 14.72 10.92
C PRO A 974 -21.97 13.65 10.95
N THR A 975 -22.33 12.41 10.63
CA THR A 975 -21.39 11.26 10.57
C THR A 975 -20.97 10.89 9.14
N THR A 976 -21.47 11.62 8.12
CA THR A 976 -21.14 11.39 6.71
C THR A 976 -20.93 12.70 5.95
N LEU A 977 -20.15 12.66 4.87
CA LEU A 977 -19.91 13.85 4.03
C LEU A 977 -21.21 14.39 3.41
N ASN A 978 -22.18 13.51 3.11
CA ASN A 978 -23.49 13.92 2.61
C ASN A 978 -24.31 14.66 3.68
N ALA A 979 -24.32 14.15 4.92
CA ALA A 979 -24.98 14.83 6.04
C ALA A 979 -24.32 16.19 6.32
N LEU A 980 -22.99 16.26 6.22
CA LEU A 980 -22.23 17.50 6.37
C LEU A 980 -22.53 18.49 5.23
N HIS A 981 -22.60 18.03 3.98
CA HIS A 981 -22.95 18.87 2.83
C HIS A 981 -24.36 19.48 2.94
N GLY A 982 -25.29 18.78 3.60
CA GLY A 982 -26.64 19.29 3.88
C GLY A 982 -26.69 20.48 4.85
N ILE A 983 -25.58 20.82 5.51
CA ILE A 983 -25.51 21.93 6.46
C ILE A 983 -25.21 23.24 5.71
N ALA A 984 -26.11 24.21 5.85
CA ALA A 984 -25.95 25.50 5.21
C ALA A 984 -24.62 26.19 5.61
N GLY A 985 -23.90 26.74 4.63
CA GLY A 985 -22.54 27.29 4.81
C GLY A 985 -21.40 26.33 4.44
N ILE A 986 -21.72 25.08 4.08
CA ILE A 986 -20.74 24.07 3.62
C ILE A 986 -20.89 23.81 2.12
N GLY A 987 -20.16 24.58 1.32
CA GLY A 987 -20.09 24.38 -0.14
C GLY A 987 -19.12 23.26 -0.54
N PRO A 988 -19.15 22.81 -1.82
CA PRO A 988 -18.33 21.70 -2.31
C PRO A 988 -16.83 21.87 -2.05
N ALA A 989 -16.30 23.08 -2.24
CA ALA A 989 -14.89 23.38 -1.99
C ALA A 989 -14.49 23.26 -0.50
N LYS A 990 -15.41 23.60 0.43
CA LYS A 990 -15.14 23.43 1.87
C LYS A 990 -15.28 21.97 2.30
N LEU A 991 -16.20 21.24 1.67
CA LEU A 991 -16.39 19.82 1.91
C LEU A 991 -15.16 19.01 1.46
N GLU A 992 -14.63 19.31 0.28
CA GLU A 992 -13.41 18.70 -0.25
C GLU A 992 -12.18 19.06 0.58
N GLN A 993 -12.05 20.33 0.97
CA GLN A 993 -10.85 20.81 1.66
C GLN A 993 -10.81 20.48 3.16
N TYR A 994 -11.97 20.41 3.82
CA TYR A 994 -12.05 20.31 5.29
C TYR A 994 -13.02 19.23 5.80
N GLY A 995 -13.76 18.55 4.91
CA GLY A 995 -14.84 17.63 5.28
C GLY A 995 -14.38 16.48 6.16
N ASP A 996 -13.31 15.79 5.77
CA ASP A 996 -12.78 14.65 6.53
C ASP A 996 -12.30 15.07 7.93
N ALA A 997 -11.62 16.21 8.04
CA ALA A 997 -11.16 16.75 9.32
C ALA A 997 -12.31 17.17 10.24
N VAL A 998 -13.43 17.64 9.66
CA VAL A 998 -14.66 17.98 10.39
C VAL A 998 -15.37 16.72 10.86
N LEU A 999 -15.50 15.70 10.01
CA LEU A 999 -16.13 14.43 10.39
C LEU A 999 -15.35 13.69 11.47
N LEU A 1000 -14.01 13.67 11.38
CA LEU A 1000 -13.16 13.10 12.42
C LEU A 1000 -13.38 13.81 13.77
N ALA A 1001 -13.50 15.15 13.77
CA ALA A 1001 -13.77 15.91 14.99
C ALA A 1001 -15.17 15.63 15.57
N ILE A 1002 -16.14 15.26 14.73
CA ILE A 1002 -17.47 14.81 15.17
C ILE A 1002 -17.39 13.38 15.72
N GLU A 1003 -16.67 12.48 15.05
CA GLU A 1003 -16.46 11.11 15.50
C GLU A 1003 -15.81 11.08 16.89
N ASP A 1004 -14.73 11.85 17.09
CA ASP A 1004 -14.07 12.04 18.38
C ASP A 1004 -15.02 12.58 19.47
N ALA A 1005 -15.98 13.43 19.10
CA ALA A 1005 -16.95 13.98 20.04
C ALA A 1005 -18.04 12.98 20.45
N LEU A 1006 -18.34 12.02 19.58
CA LEU A 1006 -19.35 10.98 19.78
C LEU A 1006 -18.84 9.81 20.62
N ILE A 1007 -17.52 9.63 20.74
CA ILE A 1007 -16.93 8.65 21.64
C ILE A 1007 -17.23 9.05 23.09
N GLU A 1008 -17.93 8.19 23.83
CA GLU A 1008 -18.15 8.41 25.25
C GLU A 1008 -16.83 8.22 26.02
N PRO A 1009 -16.46 9.16 26.91
CA PRO A 1009 -15.26 9.02 27.71
C PRO A 1009 -15.43 7.84 28.67
N VAL A 1010 -14.62 6.80 28.46
CA VAL A 1010 -14.57 5.63 29.35
C VAL A 1010 -13.97 6.07 30.68
N LEU A 1011 -14.73 5.89 31.77
CA LEU A 1011 -14.23 6.03 33.15
C LEU A 1011 -13.07 5.05 33.33
N THR A 1012 -11.84 5.57 33.35
CA THR A 1012 -10.66 4.80 33.79
C THR A 1012 -10.40 5.01 35.27
#